data_AF-A0A5M9K3D8-F1
#
_entry.id   AF-A0A5M9K3D8-F1
#
_cell.length_a   1.000
_cell.length_b   1.000
_cell.length_c   1.000
_cell.angle_alpha   90.00
_cell.angle_beta   90.00
_cell.angle_gamma   90.00
#
_symmetry.space_group_name_H-M   'P 1'
#
loop_
_entity.id
_entity.type
_entity.pdbx_description
1 polymer ?
#
loop_
_entity_poly.entity_id
_entity_poly.type
_entity_poly.pdbx_seq_one_letter_code
_entity_poly.pdbx_strand_id
1 'polypeptide(L)'
;MQEMVYEDSRWVSRLKSMGVWNEGEARKRFEEVLRKKREMVRIRAEEDNKRIGIGVGVGVGGGGGAANTGTGGMRKTSTTLFDAGEEELRQQRRSAEIALQSARGLADGFETLSISAQGHMSLPPPPRTRTPMQDPEALLNVFAEVKSIRGSARHEYGKIYAALGPFYYDLARSRSHVDPVLFRVYRTPEQQAQMLAHLQVFSQSDWAQGWRQREERLVTMTGIFETAVLREFEQGYEVWDIDGPLETQEKDFFAKVKAVIARVFEPHVDLYLSEELDYFKRLAESEVRDWETKLSAQDASKESFYMGNVNRVADKKDFMSSFKKVVMMPVNVLPTMSPFGATKPVIAPQAGNRSSLQVLSASQSPITSRPTTPSLPPGAISVPLPSEAPTDELAAKAALMASRLEGIRSLFSIEVALDLTHSAKASIERAALFVRLGGQTGEEAREQCEAIFVVLLQILGTRHVKTGFDKAVDHLSKYNPREISEHQQGVVVPLMTFLELVNVGDLISQMIDVFYEQQLATTKLADRNDFLDPAVKAKKKFEQMLDERVAAGLNKGIDVLMDEVEYICGTTQLPTDYNPPDFDANGTNPDIDIGPTTTAEQVVALVESHTKMLTGSTDKTMLDVFNQEVGLRLFAAVCKHLKRQRISTSGAIKLISDMNLYFVYIKTLRNADLLEYFKALRELSQIYLISPGHAKEMATVIADGDRFGGIFRAEEVYEFAERRADWYTVKKDVERAMYGIGCEVM
;
A
#
# COMPACT_ATOMS: atom_id res chain seq x y z
N MET A 1 8.20 81.48 -35.58
CA MET A 1 7.74 80.76 -36.78
C MET A 1 8.95 80.23 -37.54
N GLN A 2 9.31 78.97 -37.31
CA GLN A 2 10.16 78.13 -38.16
C GLN A 2 9.68 76.69 -37.90
N GLU A 3 8.65 76.26 -38.62
CA GLU A 3 8.27 74.84 -38.67
C GLU A 3 9.34 74.12 -39.50
N MET A 4 10.34 73.54 -38.83
CA MET A 4 11.08 72.43 -39.42
C MET A 4 10.11 71.25 -39.51
N VAL A 5 9.63 70.97 -40.72
CA VAL A 5 8.88 69.77 -41.08
C VAL A 5 9.78 68.56 -40.80
N TYR A 6 9.70 67.99 -39.61
CA TYR A 6 10.30 66.69 -39.30
C TYR A 6 9.42 65.59 -39.89
N GLU A 7 10.02 64.72 -40.71
CA GLU A 7 9.34 63.60 -41.35
C GLU A 7 8.76 62.61 -40.32
N ASP A 8 7.43 62.60 -40.17
CA ASP A 8 6.68 61.65 -39.33
C ASP A 8 6.99 60.18 -39.73
N SER A 9 7.37 59.96 -40.99
CA SER A 9 7.79 58.67 -41.55
C SER A 9 8.89 57.95 -40.77
N ARG A 10 9.86 58.70 -40.21
CA ARG A 10 10.96 58.10 -39.42
C ARG A 10 10.47 57.54 -38.09
N TRP A 11 9.53 58.23 -37.45
CA TRP A 11 8.92 57.80 -36.18
C TRP A 11 7.96 56.63 -36.41
N VAL A 12 7.21 56.64 -37.51
CA VAL A 12 6.40 55.50 -37.95
C VAL A 12 7.27 54.26 -38.16
N SER A 13 8.45 54.40 -38.79
CA SER A 13 9.37 53.28 -38.99
C SER A 13 9.91 52.70 -37.67
N ARG A 14 10.12 53.55 -36.65
CA ARG A 14 10.53 53.10 -35.30
C ARG A 14 9.39 52.44 -34.52
N LEU A 15 8.17 52.94 -34.63
CA LEU A 15 7.01 52.30 -34.01
C LEU A 15 6.69 50.95 -34.69
N LYS A 16 6.92 50.85 -36.01
CA LYS A 16 6.83 49.58 -36.76
C LYS A 16 7.88 48.57 -36.32
N SER A 17 9.12 48.99 -36.07
CA SER A 17 10.17 48.07 -35.62
C SER A 17 9.94 47.53 -34.21
N MET A 18 9.14 48.20 -33.38
CA MET A 18 8.68 47.70 -32.07
C MET A 18 7.38 46.87 -32.15
N GLY A 19 6.77 46.72 -33.33
CA GLY A 19 5.50 45.99 -33.48
C GLY A 19 4.24 46.72 -32.98
N VAL A 20 4.33 48.00 -32.61
CA VAL A 20 3.25 48.77 -31.97
C VAL A 20 2.45 49.64 -32.97
N TRP A 21 2.82 49.62 -34.25
CA TRP A 21 2.16 50.42 -35.29
C TRP A 21 1.29 49.59 -36.23
N ASN A 22 -0.02 49.88 -36.26
CA ASN A 22 -0.97 49.30 -37.19
C ASN A 22 -1.35 50.27 -38.30
N GLU A 23 -1.00 49.94 -39.54
CA GLU A 23 -1.22 50.79 -40.72
C GLU A 23 -2.72 50.96 -41.05
N GLY A 24 -3.54 49.93 -40.79
CA GLY A 24 -4.99 49.97 -41.06
C GLY A 24 -5.74 50.82 -40.04
N GLU A 25 -5.36 50.74 -38.78
CA GLU A 25 -5.92 51.57 -37.70
C GLU A 25 -5.53 53.05 -37.87
N ALA A 26 -4.28 53.31 -38.25
CA ALA A 26 -3.79 54.66 -38.52
C ALA A 26 -4.50 55.33 -39.70
N ARG A 27 -4.84 54.55 -40.75
CA ARG A 27 -5.61 55.06 -41.91
C ARG A 27 -7.05 55.39 -41.53
N LYS A 28 -7.76 54.49 -40.85
CA LYS A 28 -9.15 54.72 -40.41
C LYS A 28 -9.25 55.95 -39.51
N ARG A 29 -8.35 56.10 -38.53
CA ARG A 29 -8.35 57.27 -37.64
C ARG A 29 -7.99 58.57 -38.36
N PHE A 30 -7.04 58.51 -39.30
CA PHE A 30 -6.71 59.66 -40.12
C PHE A 30 -7.89 60.10 -41.01
N GLU A 31 -8.59 59.15 -41.62
CA GLU A 31 -9.81 59.39 -42.40
C GLU A 31 -10.95 59.95 -41.53
N GLU A 32 -11.12 59.47 -40.30
CA GLU A 32 -12.09 60.01 -39.34
C GLU A 32 -11.76 61.44 -38.92
N VAL A 33 -10.49 61.76 -38.67
CA VAL A 33 -10.05 63.12 -38.33
C VAL A 33 -10.25 64.07 -39.52
N LEU A 34 -9.95 63.62 -40.74
CA LEU A 34 -10.23 64.38 -41.96
C LEU A 34 -11.73 64.56 -42.21
N ARG A 35 -12.53 63.52 -41.97
CA ARG A 35 -14.00 63.57 -42.07
C ARG A 35 -14.56 64.59 -41.08
N LYS A 36 -14.17 64.51 -39.80
CA LYS A 36 -14.56 65.50 -38.77
C LYS A 36 -14.10 66.91 -39.10
N LYS A 37 -12.90 67.08 -39.66
CA LYS A 37 -12.40 68.39 -40.09
C LYS A 37 -13.19 68.96 -41.27
N ARG A 38 -13.55 68.13 -42.27
CA ARG A 38 -14.43 68.54 -43.38
C ARG A 38 -15.84 68.86 -42.90
N GLU A 39 -16.36 68.09 -41.97
CA GLU A 39 -17.68 68.30 -41.37
C GLU A 39 -17.72 69.60 -40.55
N MET A 40 -16.70 69.89 -39.75
CA MET A 40 -16.59 71.19 -39.06
C MET A 40 -16.44 72.37 -40.03
N VAL A 41 -15.71 72.21 -41.14
CA VAL A 41 -15.63 73.25 -42.19
C VAL A 41 -16.98 73.43 -42.90
N ARG A 42 -17.72 72.33 -43.12
CA ARG A 42 -19.04 72.37 -43.74
C ARG A 42 -20.09 72.99 -42.82
N ILE A 43 -20.09 72.68 -41.53
CA ILE A 43 -20.95 73.31 -40.52
C ILE A 43 -20.62 74.80 -40.42
N ARG A 44 -19.33 75.17 -40.42
CA ARG A 44 -18.91 76.58 -40.44
C ARG A 44 -19.34 77.31 -41.72
N ALA A 45 -19.28 76.62 -42.87
CA ALA A 45 -19.76 77.15 -44.15
C ALA A 45 -21.29 77.24 -44.21
N GLU A 46 -22.03 76.31 -43.59
CA GLU A 46 -23.49 76.36 -43.47
C GLU A 46 -23.96 77.44 -42.50
N GLU A 47 -23.22 77.69 -41.41
CA GLU A 47 -23.42 78.86 -40.53
C GLU A 47 -23.15 80.18 -41.27
N ASP A 48 -22.14 80.24 -42.14
CA ASP A 48 -21.86 81.41 -42.98
C ASP A 48 -22.89 81.59 -44.11
N ASN A 49 -23.40 80.50 -44.71
CA ASN A 49 -24.37 80.55 -45.82
C ASN A 49 -25.80 80.89 -45.35
N LYS A 50 -26.15 80.58 -44.09
CA LYS A 50 -27.41 81.04 -43.45
C LYS A 50 -27.43 82.55 -43.19
N ARG A 51 -26.29 83.23 -43.19
CA ARG A 51 -26.21 84.70 -43.02
C ARG A 51 -26.37 85.51 -44.31
N ILE A 52 -26.36 84.87 -45.49
CA ILE A 52 -26.32 85.58 -46.80
C ILE A 52 -27.62 85.45 -47.62
N GLY A 53 -28.60 84.65 -47.19
CA GLY A 53 -29.81 84.34 -47.96
C GLY A 53 -31.10 85.06 -47.56
N ILE A 54 -31.18 86.40 -47.68
CA ILE A 54 -32.47 87.13 -47.83
C ILE A 54 -32.30 88.15 -48.97
N GLY A 55 -33.00 87.93 -50.09
CA GLY A 55 -33.17 88.94 -51.15
C GLY A 55 -33.44 88.36 -52.54
N VAL A 56 -34.71 88.32 -52.95
CA VAL A 56 -35.14 88.14 -54.35
C VAL A 56 -35.56 89.51 -54.90
N GLY A 57 -35.11 89.87 -56.11
CA GLY A 57 -35.73 90.99 -56.84
C GLY A 57 -35.01 91.57 -58.05
N VAL A 58 -34.95 90.82 -59.16
CA VAL A 58 -35.09 91.28 -60.58
C VAL A 58 -34.01 92.19 -61.21
N GLY A 59 -33.41 91.71 -62.32
CA GLY A 59 -33.31 92.49 -63.57
C GLY A 59 -31.94 92.79 -64.21
N VAL A 60 -31.67 92.07 -65.32
CA VAL A 60 -31.03 92.52 -66.59
C VAL A 60 -29.51 92.77 -66.68
N GLY A 61 -28.89 92.12 -67.69
CA GLY A 61 -27.63 92.48 -68.37
C GLY A 61 -26.36 92.05 -67.62
N GLY A 62 -25.34 91.41 -68.19
CA GLY A 62 -24.83 91.38 -69.55
C GLY A 62 -23.31 91.57 -69.47
N GLY A 63 -22.54 90.50 -69.71
CA GLY A 63 -21.15 90.53 -70.24
C GLY A 63 -19.98 91.00 -69.34
N GLY A 64 -19.04 90.08 -69.12
CA GLY A 64 -17.62 90.28 -69.46
C GLY A 64 -16.62 90.77 -68.39
N GLY A 65 -15.46 90.10 -68.36
CA GLY A 65 -14.15 90.63 -67.89
C GLY A 65 -13.89 90.50 -66.39
N ALA A 66 -13.03 89.59 -65.92
CA ALA A 66 -11.56 89.62 -65.93
C ALA A 66 -10.91 90.49 -64.82
N ALA A 67 -9.97 89.84 -64.11
CA ALA A 67 -8.81 90.37 -63.39
C ALA A 67 -8.95 91.04 -62.00
N ASN A 68 -8.52 90.26 -61.01
CA ASN A 68 -7.33 90.48 -60.15
C ASN A 68 -7.30 91.59 -59.06
N THR A 69 -6.70 91.19 -57.93
CA THR A 69 -5.96 91.95 -56.90
C THR A 69 -6.68 92.87 -55.90
N GLY A 70 -6.49 92.55 -54.59
CA GLY A 70 -5.89 93.52 -53.66
C GLY A 70 -6.70 94.02 -52.45
N THR A 71 -6.37 93.47 -51.27
CA THR A 71 -6.18 94.16 -49.96
C THR A 71 -7.33 94.90 -49.23
N GLY A 72 -7.66 94.38 -48.03
CA GLY A 72 -7.65 95.13 -46.75
C GLY A 72 -8.92 95.88 -46.28
N GLY A 73 -9.40 95.59 -45.06
CA GLY A 73 -10.18 96.56 -44.25
C GLY A 73 -11.33 96.03 -43.37
N MET A 74 -11.19 96.23 -42.06
CA MET A 74 -12.14 95.99 -40.94
C MET A 74 -13.38 96.91 -40.95
N ARG A 75 -14.59 96.42 -40.54
CA ARG A 75 -15.41 96.93 -39.39
C ARG A 75 -16.88 96.42 -39.30
N LYS A 76 -17.26 96.05 -38.05
CA LYS A 76 -18.50 96.33 -37.26
C LYS A 76 -19.87 95.67 -37.55
N THR A 77 -20.21 94.74 -36.64
CA THR A 77 -21.39 94.62 -35.73
C THR A 77 -22.77 95.23 -36.08
N SER A 78 -23.82 94.40 -35.97
CA SER A 78 -25.12 94.79 -35.38
C SER A 78 -25.89 93.57 -34.84
N THR A 79 -26.50 93.75 -33.66
CA THR A 79 -27.24 92.79 -32.81
C THR A 79 -28.73 93.14 -32.80
N THR A 80 -29.64 92.15 -32.84
CA THR A 80 -31.05 92.24 -32.40
C THR A 80 -31.57 90.81 -32.15
N LEU A 81 -32.62 90.50 -31.38
CA LEU A 81 -33.20 91.01 -30.11
C LEU A 81 -34.19 89.91 -29.59
N PHE A 82 -33.93 88.62 -29.88
CA PHE A 82 -34.85 87.50 -29.58
C PHE A 82 -34.08 86.19 -29.30
N ASP A 83 -33.17 86.20 -28.32
CA ASP A 83 -32.53 84.95 -27.83
C ASP A 83 -32.23 84.98 -26.31
N ALA A 84 -32.98 85.79 -25.57
CA ALA A 84 -32.71 86.08 -24.16
C ALA A 84 -32.98 84.90 -23.20
N GLY A 85 -33.68 83.84 -23.63
CA GLY A 85 -33.95 82.67 -22.79
C GLY A 85 -32.87 81.58 -22.86
N GLU A 86 -32.20 81.40 -24.01
CA GLU A 86 -31.14 80.41 -24.15
C GLU A 86 -29.77 80.91 -23.67
N GLU A 87 -29.57 82.24 -23.62
CA GLU A 87 -28.36 82.85 -23.09
C GLU A 87 -28.27 82.76 -21.56
N GLU A 88 -29.40 82.71 -20.85
CA GLU A 88 -29.45 82.60 -19.38
C GLU A 88 -29.04 81.19 -18.91
N LEU A 89 -29.43 80.14 -19.64
CA LEU A 89 -29.03 78.75 -19.36
C LEU A 89 -27.56 78.47 -19.72
N ARG A 90 -27.03 79.16 -20.76
CA ARG A 90 -25.60 79.13 -21.12
C ARG A 90 -24.74 79.94 -20.14
N GLN A 91 -25.24 81.05 -19.61
CA GLN A 91 -24.56 81.83 -18.58
C GLN A 91 -24.53 81.10 -17.24
N GLN A 92 -25.58 80.36 -16.85
CA GLN A 92 -25.55 79.54 -15.64
C GLN A 92 -24.54 78.38 -15.71
N ARG A 93 -24.38 77.75 -16.88
CA ARG A 93 -23.32 76.73 -17.08
C ARG A 93 -21.92 77.34 -17.09
N ARG A 94 -21.76 78.52 -17.71
CA ARG A 94 -20.47 79.24 -17.67
C ARG A 94 -20.15 79.76 -16.27
N SER A 95 -21.11 80.20 -15.48
CA SER A 95 -20.86 80.62 -14.10
C SER A 95 -20.49 79.43 -13.19
N ALA A 96 -21.01 78.23 -13.46
CA ALA A 96 -20.59 77.01 -12.77
C ALA A 96 -19.17 76.56 -13.18
N GLU A 97 -18.79 76.69 -14.45
CA GLU A 97 -17.43 76.42 -14.94
C GLU A 97 -16.41 77.47 -14.48
N ILE A 98 -16.79 78.75 -14.42
CA ILE A 98 -15.95 79.85 -13.94
C ILE A 98 -15.78 79.77 -12.41
N ALA A 99 -16.78 79.30 -11.66
CA ALA A 99 -16.64 79.04 -10.23
C ALA A 99 -15.64 77.91 -9.93
N LEU A 100 -15.53 76.90 -10.82
CA LEU A 100 -14.55 75.81 -10.68
C LEU A 100 -13.13 76.25 -11.06
N GLN A 101 -12.98 77.23 -11.97
CA GLN A 101 -11.68 77.80 -12.36
C GLN A 101 -11.20 78.93 -11.43
N SER A 102 -12.12 79.62 -10.75
CA SER A 102 -11.81 80.70 -9.79
C SER A 102 -11.26 80.21 -8.44
N ALA A 103 -11.33 78.91 -8.13
CA ALA A 103 -10.71 78.33 -6.93
C ALA A 103 -9.21 78.03 -7.08
N ARG A 104 -8.63 78.21 -8.28
CA ARG A 104 -7.21 77.94 -8.58
C ARG A 104 -6.36 79.18 -8.83
N GLY A 105 -6.90 80.38 -8.64
CA GLY A 105 -6.23 81.65 -8.91
C GLY A 105 -6.26 82.62 -7.72
N LEU A 106 -5.63 82.25 -6.61
CA LEU A 106 -5.28 83.17 -5.52
C LEU A 106 -3.86 82.84 -5.00
N ALA A 107 -3.07 83.92 -4.81
CA ALA A 107 -1.65 84.04 -4.47
C ALA A 107 -0.69 83.93 -5.68
N ASP A 108 0.06 84.95 -6.08
CA ASP A 108 0.23 86.29 -5.53
C ASP A 108 0.91 87.18 -6.59
N GLY A 109 0.60 88.47 -6.58
CA GLY A 109 1.14 89.46 -7.49
C GLY A 109 2.23 90.31 -6.84
N PHE A 110 3.20 90.69 -7.67
CA PHE A 110 3.96 91.96 -7.62
C PHE A 110 5.08 92.11 -6.57
N GLU A 111 6.33 92.02 -7.04
CA GLU A 111 7.41 92.89 -6.57
C GLU A 111 8.22 93.42 -7.75
N THR A 112 8.58 94.71 -7.64
CA THR A 112 9.06 95.61 -8.68
C THR A 112 10.59 95.73 -8.76
N LEU A 113 11.10 95.77 -10.00
CA LEU A 113 12.28 96.47 -10.52
C LEU A 113 13.36 97.02 -9.55
N SER A 114 14.61 96.60 -9.75
CA SER A 114 15.78 97.49 -9.67
C SER A 114 16.90 97.13 -10.67
N ILE A 115 17.52 98.20 -11.17
CA ILE A 115 18.60 98.40 -12.16
C ILE A 115 19.95 97.95 -11.51
N SER A 116 21.01 97.39 -12.14
CA SER A 116 21.94 97.88 -13.16
C SER A 116 23.13 96.90 -13.35
N ALA A 117 23.73 96.94 -14.56
CA ALA A 117 25.18 96.91 -14.90
C ALA A 117 26.15 95.75 -14.51
N GLN A 118 26.75 95.19 -15.59
CA GLN A 118 28.15 94.78 -15.82
C GLN A 118 28.84 93.72 -14.91
N GLY A 119 29.51 92.75 -15.57
CA GLY A 119 30.79 92.21 -15.10
C GLY A 119 30.90 90.70 -14.89
N HIS A 120 31.47 90.03 -15.89
CA HIS A 120 32.10 88.69 -15.94
C HIS A 120 32.68 88.09 -14.62
N MET A 121 32.36 86.80 -14.31
CA MET A 121 33.30 85.68 -14.05
C MET A 121 32.63 84.42 -13.43
N SER A 122 32.65 83.31 -14.18
CA SER A 122 32.73 81.87 -13.82
C SER A 122 32.06 81.27 -12.55
N LEU A 123 31.06 80.37 -12.75
CA LEU A 123 30.83 79.04 -12.10
C LEU A 123 29.40 78.50 -12.42
N PRO A 124 29.05 77.24 -12.06
CA PRO A 124 29.06 75.98 -12.84
C PRO A 124 27.80 75.74 -13.73
N PRO A 125 27.75 74.71 -14.61
CA PRO A 125 26.53 74.41 -15.36
C PRO A 125 25.41 73.88 -14.43
N PRO A 126 24.14 74.26 -14.65
CA PRO A 126 23.04 73.99 -13.74
C PRO A 126 22.58 72.52 -13.76
N PRO A 127 21.94 72.03 -12.67
CA PRO A 127 21.45 70.66 -12.58
C PRO A 127 20.34 70.44 -13.62
N ARG A 128 20.45 69.34 -14.38
CA ARG A 128 19.40 68.92 -15.30
C ARG A 128 18.15 68.58 -14.49
N THR A 129 17.07 69.28 -14.82
CA THR A 129 15.73 69.13 -14.28
C THR A 129 15.29 67.67 -14.27
N ARG A 130 15.05 67.14 -13.07
CA ARG A 130 14.32 65.87 -12.86
C ARG A 130 12.91 66.05 -13.41
N THR A 131 12.53 65.23 -14.39
CA THR A 131 11.12 65.03 -14.73
C THR A 131 10.43 64.29 -13.58
N PRO A 132 9.20 64.66 -13.19
CA PRO A 132 8.47 63.99 -12.12
C PRO A 132 8.24 62.52 -12.48
N MET A 133 8.56 61.60 -11.57
CA MET A 133 8.26 60.17 -11.70
C MET A 133 6.75 60.00 -11.93
N GLN A 134 6.38 59.47 -13.09
CA GLN A 134 5.04 58.92 -13.34
C GLN A 134 4.87 57.60 -12.57
N ASP A 135 3.65 57.28 -12.16
CA ASP A 135 3.32 56.08 -11.36
C ASP A 135 3.99 54.80 -11.93
N PRO A 136 4.65 53.97 -11.10
CA PRO A 136 5.34 52.76 -11.55
C PRO A 136 4.46 51.77 -12.34
N GLU A 137 3.17 51.69 -12.01
CA GLU A 137 2.22 50.82 -12.71
C GLU A 137 1.82 51.37 -14.10
N ALA A 138 1.79 52.69 -14.26
CA ALA A 138 1.53 53.30 -15.57
C ALA A 138 2.66 53.01 -16.56
N LEU A 139 3.89 52.84 -16.07
CA LEU A 139 5.06 52.48 -16.88
C LEU A 139 5.02 51.03 -17.40
N LEU A 140 4.31 50.13 -16.71
CA LEU A 140 4.09 48.77 -17.17
C LEU A 140 3.02 48.70 -18.28
N ASN A 141 2.07 49.63 -18.33
CA ASN A 141 1.02 49.62 -19.35
C ASN A 141 1.32 50.49 -20.58
N VAL A 142 2.56 50.97 -20.73
CA VAL A 142 2.95 51.97 -21.76
C VAL A 142 2.58 51.54 -23.16
N PHE A 143 2.78 50.28 -23.53
CA PHE A 143 2.45 49.79 -24.88
C PHE A 143 0.96 49.64 -25.14
N ALA A 144 0.12 49.47 -24.11
CA ALA A 144 -1.33 49.38 -24.23
C ALA A 144 -1.98 50.75 -24.54
N GLU A 145 -1.32 51.84 -24.13
CA GLU A 145 -1.83 53.21 -24.32
C GLU A 145 -1.45 53.81 -25.69
N VAL A 146 -0.57 53.17 -26.45
CA VAL A 146 -0.04 53.68 -27.72
C VAL A 146 -1.10 53.59 -28.82
N LYS A 147 -1.36 54.72 -29.48
CA LYS A 147 -2.32 54.80 -30.58
C LYS A 147 -1.62 55.06 -31.90
N SER A 148 -1.94 54.28 -32.92
CA SER A 148 -1.44 54.50 -34.28
C SER A 148 -2.17 55.69 -34.93
N ILE A 149 -1.56 56.88 -34.96
CA ILE A 149 -2.14 58.13 -35.51
C ILE A 149 -1.15 58.80 -36.47
N ARG A 150 -1.51 58.94 -37.76
CA ARG A 150 -0.69 59.63 -38.77
C ARG A 150 -0.57 61.13 -38.46
N GLY A 151 0.65 61.67 -38.48
CA GLY A 151 0.96 63.05 -38.15
C GLY A 151 1.24 63.30 -36.66
N SER A 152 1.14 62.28 -35.81
CA SER A 152 1.43 62.35 -34.37
C SER A 152 2.35 61.21 -33.89
N ALA A 153 2.98 60.47 -34.81
CA ALA A 153 3.83 59.34 -34.46
C ALA A 153 5.03 59.75 -33.58
N ARG A 154 5.55 60.97 -33.77
CA ARG A 154 6.57 61.56 -32.90
C ARG A 154 6.12 61.70 -31.44
N HIS A 155 4.87 62.12 -31.20
CA HIS A 155 4.35 62.32 -29.84
C HIS A 155 4.16 60.97 -29.14
N GLU A 156 3.65 59.97 -29.86
CA GLU A 156 3.46 58.62 -29.34
C GLU A 156 4.78 57.92 -29.04
N TYR A 157 5.78 58.03 -29.93
CA TYR A 157 7.14 57.55 -29.64
C TYR A 157 7.77 58.30 -28.46
N GLY A 158 7.52 59.61 -28.34
CA GLY A 158 7.99 60.42 -27.23
C GLY A 158 7.49 59.95 -25.87
N LYS A 159 6.25 59.46 -25.78
CA LYS A 159 5.68 58.86 -24.56
C LYS A 159 6.42 57.57 -24.18
N ILE A 160 6.61 56.67 -25.14
CA ILE A 160 7.35 55.41 -24.94
C ILE A 160 8.80 55.69 -24.51
N TYR A 161 9.45 56.64 -25.18
CA TYR A 161 10.83 57.02 -24.88
C TYR A 161 10.96 57.68 -23.50
N ALA A 162 10.00 58.51 -23.09
CA ALA A 162 10.00 59.12 -21.76
C ALA A 162 9.85 58.07 -20.65
N ALA A 163 9.06 57.02 -20.88
CA ALA A 163 8.82 55.95 -19.93
C ALA A 163 9.97 54.94 -19.84
N LEU A 164 10.44 54.40 -20.98
CA LEU A 164 11.37 53.28 -21.03
C LEU A 164 12.84 53.70 -21.23
N GLY A 165 13.06 54.88 -21.82
CA GLY A 165 14.41 55.39 -22.11
C GLY A 165 15.33 55.47 -20.88
N PRO A 166 14.88 56.03 -19.73
CA PRO A 166 15.71 56.11 -18.53
C PRO A 166 16.20 54.74 -18.05
N PHE A 167 15.33 53.73 -18.02
CA PHE A 167 15.68 52.37 -17.59
C PHE A 167 16.60 51.67 -18.60
N TYR A 168 16.36 51.85 -19.90
CA TYR A 168 17.19 51.27 -20.96
C TYR A 168 18.64 51.78 -20.93
N TYR A 169 18.83 53.09 -20.76
CA TYR A 169 20.18 53.68 -20.69
C TYR A 169 20.87 53.44 -19.35
N ASP A 170 20.11 53.31 -18.26
CA ASP A 170 20.65 52.96 -16.94
C ASP A 170 21.18 51.51 -16.94
N LEU A 171 20.40 50.57 -17.48
CA LEU A 171 20.79 49.18 -17.60
C LEU A 171 22.04 49.01 -18.48
N ALA A 172 22.16 49.80 -19.55
CA ALA A 172 23.36 49.84 -20.40
C ALA A 172 24.61 50.41 -19.70
N ARG A 173 24.46 51.22 -18.65
CA ARG A 173 25.57 51.83 -17.90
C ARG A 173 25.95 51.03 -16.65
N SER A 174 25.05 50.18 -16.17
CA SER A 174 25.24 49.37 -14.99
C SER A 174 26.44 48.42 -15.13
N ARG A 175 27.23 48.29 -14.07
CA ARG A 175 28.40 47.40 -14.01
C ARG A 175 28.13 46.08 -13.30
N SER A 176 27.02 45.99 -12.57
CA SER A 176 26.62 44.85 -11.75
C SER A 176 25.14 44.54 -11.98
N HIS A 177 24.72 43.29 -11.71
CA HIS A 177 23.33 42.83 -11.85
C HIS A 177 22.40 43.36 -10.74
N VAL A 178 22.95 43.93 -9.65
CA VAL A 178 22.18 44.49 -8.51
C VAL A 178 22.01 46.01 -8.59
N ASP A 179 22.75 46.65 -9.50
CA ASP A 179 22.82 48.11 -9.59
C ASP A 179 21.70 48.78 -10.43
N PRO A 180 21.12 48.16 -11.47
CA PRO A 180 20.11 48.81 -12.29
C PRO A 180 18.93 49.33 -11.48
N VAL A 181 18.49 50.55 -11.79
CA VAL A 181 17.34 51.20 -11.17
C VAL A 181 16.07 50.35 -11.32
N LEU A 182 15.99 49.56 -12.38
CA LEU A 182 14.92 48.57 -12.61
C LEU A 182 14.67 47.67 -11.39
N PHE A 183 15.72 47.01 -10.89
CA PHE A 183 15.62 46.04 -9.79
C PHE A 183 15.45 46.71 -8.41
N ARG A 184 15.60 48.04 -8.33
CA ARG A 184 15.31 48.83 -7.12
C ARG A 184 13.88 49.37 -7.09
N VAL A 185 13.33 49.69 -8.27
CA VAL A 185 11.98 50.26 -8.43
C VAL A 185 10.92 49.17 -8.42
N TYR A 186 11.17 48.05 -9.11
CA TYR A 186 10.26 46.90 -9.14
C TYR A 186 10.80 45.81 -8.21
N ARG A 187 10.02 45.45 -7.19
CA ARG A 187 10.42 44.44 -6.19
C ARG A 187 9.95 43.03 -6.54
N THR A 188 8.82 42.90 -7.24
CA THR A 188 8.28 41.58 -7.60
C THR A 188 8.89 41.06 -8.90
N PRO A 189 9.19 39.76 -9.00
CA PRO A 189 9.81 39.17 -10.20
C PRO A 189 8.90 39.32 -11.43
N GLU A 190 7.58 39.31 -11.27
CA GLU A 190 6.63 39.53 -12.36
C GLU A 190 6.76 40.93 -12.97
N GLN A 191 6.81 41.97 -12.13
CA GLN A 191 6.95 43.35 -12.61
C GLN A 191 8.33 43.58 -13.27
N GLN A 192 9.37 42.95 -12.72
CA GLN A 192 10.71 42.96 -13.30
C GLN A 192 10.72 42.28 -14.68
N ALA A 193 10.09 41.12 -14.83
CA ALA A 193 9.97 40.39 -16.09
C ALA A 193 9.20 41.20 -17.15
N GLN A 194 8.05 41.78 -16.78
CA GLN A 194 7.24 42.61 -17.67
C GLN A 194 8.03 43.83 -18.16
N MET A 195 8.76 44.50 -17.28
CA MET A 195 9.56 45.65 -17.66
C MET A 195 10.79 45.27 -18.50
N LEU A 196 11.45 44.14 -18.23
CA LEU A 196 12.51 43.60 -19.09
C LEU A 196 12.00 43.29 -20.50
N ALA A 197 10.80 42.70 -20.60
CA ALA A 197 10.14 42.46 -21.89
C ALA A 197 9.85 43.77 -22.64
N HIS A 198 9.36 44.79 -21.94
CA HIS A 198 9.13 46.11 -22.53
C HIS A 198 10.43 46.79 -23.00
N LEU A 199 11.52 46.61 -22.26
CA LEU A 199 12.84 47.10 -22.66
C LEU A 199 13.39 46.35 -23.89
N GLN A 200 13.13 45.05 -24.01
CA GLN A 200 13.50 44.28 -25.20
C GLN A 200 12.74 44.78 -26.43
N VAL A 201 11.44 45.04 -26.32
CA VAL A 201 10.65 45.64 -27.40
C VAL A 201 11.18 47.04 -27.76
N PHE A 202 11.49 47.86 -26.76
CA PHE A 202 12.04 49.21 -26.98
C PHE A 202 13.41 49.19 -27.69
N SER A 203 14.26 48.20 -27.41
CA SER A 203 15.58 48.05 -28.02
C SER A 203 15.52 47.92 -29.56
N GLN A 204 14.44 47.36 -30.10
CA GLN A 204 14.22 47.24 -31.55
C GLN A 204 14.05 48.59 -32.26
N SER A 205 13.80 49.68 -31.51
CA SER A 205 13.74 51.05 -32.04
C SER A 205 15.06 51.81 -31.98
N ASP A 206 16.09 51.24 -31.33
CA ASP A 206 17.39 51.86 -31.13
C ASP A 206 18.32 51.61 -32.32
N TRP A 207 18.38 52.58 -33.23
CA TRP A 207 19.32 52.56 -34.37
C TRP A 207 20.52 53.50 -34.17
N ALA A 208 20.73 53.98 -32.94
CA ALA A 208 21.81 54.91 -32.63
C ALA A 208 23.15 54.17 -32.46
N GLN A 209 24.26 54.88 -32.59
CA GLN A 209 25.59 54.27 -32.42
C GLN A 209 25.71 53.58 -31.05
N GLY A 210 26.28 52.38 -31.05
CA GLY A 210 26.44 51.54 -29.87
C GLY A 210 25.17 50.82 -29.38
N TRP A 211 24.12 50.74 -30.20
CA TRP A 211 22.90 49.97 -29.88
C TRP A 211 23.21 48.49 -29.58
N ARG A 212 24.11 47.85 -30.34
CA ARG A 212 24.50 46.44 -30.12
C ARG A 212 25.03 46.19 -28.71
N GLN A 213 25.87 47.07 -28.18
CA GLN A 213 26.40 46.88 -26.82
C GLN A 213 25.31 47.07 -25.76
N ARG A 214 24.31 47.93 -26.01
CA ARG A 214 23.18 48.12 -25.08
C ARG A 214 22.24 46.93 -25.09
N GLU A 215 21.94 46.40 -26.28
CA GLU A 215 21.13 45.21 -26.47
C GLU A 215 21.79 43.96 -25.87
N GLU A 216 23.08 43.73 -26.13
CA GLU A 216 23.83 42.62 -25.55
C GLU A 216 23.81 42.65 -24.01
N ARG A 217 23.90 43.85 -23.42
CA ARG A 217 23.76 44.04 -21.97
C ARG A 217 22.35 43.74 -21.47
N LEU A 218 21.32 44.17 -22.20
CA LEU A 218 19.93 43.86 -21.87
C LEU A 218 19.66 42.35 -21.93
N VAL A 219 20.13 41.66 -22.97
CA VAL A 219 20.01 40.21 -23.11
C VAL A 219 20.74 39.49 -21.98
N THR A 220 21.97 39.92 -21.66
CA THR A 220 22.75 39.33 -20.55
C THR A 220 22.01 39.49 -19.21
N MET A 221 21.48 40.67 -18.92
CA MET A 221 20.73 40.92 -17.68
C MET A 221 19.41 40.15 -17.63
N THR A 222 18.74 39.97 -18.77
CA THR A 222 17.55 39.12 -18.86
C THR A 222 17.89 37.66 -18.55
N GLY A 223 18.97 37.13 -19.11
CA GLY A 223 19.40 35.74 -18.85
C GLY A 223 19.84 35.50 -17.40
N ILE A 224 20.47 36.48 -16.75
CA ILE A 224 20.79 36.40 -15.31
C ILE A 224 19.51 36.37 -14.47
N PHE A 225 18.52 37.20 -14.80
CA PHE A 225 17.21 37.20 -14.14
C PHE A 225 16.48 35.87 -14.32
N GLU A 226 16.41 35.34 -15.54
CA GLU A 226 15.79 34.03 -15.83
C GLU A 226 16.46 32.90 -15.02
N THR A 227 17.80 32.89 -14.97
CA THR A 227 18.54 31.88 -14.21
C THR A 227 18.28 31.98 -12.70
N ALA A 228 18.12 33.21 -12.18
CA ALA A 228 17.81 33.43 -10.77
C ALA A 228 16.40 32.95 -10.41
N VAL A 229 15.39 33.31 -11.21
CA VAL A 229 13.99 32.89 -10.99
C VAL A 229 13.84 31.37 -11.11
N LEU A 230 14.54 30.74 -12.06
CA LEU A 230 14.53 29.27 -12.19
C LEU A 230 15.12 28.57 -10.97
N ARG A 231 16.19 29.11 -10.38
CA ARG A 231 16.79 28.56 -9.15
C ARG A 231 15.87 28.73 -7.94
N GLU A 232 15.22 29.88 -7.81
CA GLU A 232 14.23 30.11 -6.75
C GLU A 232 13.03 29.16 -6.89
N PHE A 233 12.58 28.90 -8.12
CA PHE A 233 11.53 27.93 -8.39
C PHE A 233 11.96 26.49 -8.06
N GLU A 234 13.18 26.09 -8.44
CA GLU A 234 13.74 24.77 -8.14
C GLU A 234 13.88 24.56 -6.63
N GLN A 235 14.40 25.56 -5.90
CA GLN A 235 14.54 25.52 -4.46
C GLN A 235 13.18 25.51 -3.74
N GLY A 236 12.20 26.26 -4.23
CA GLY A 236 10.82 26.22 -3.71
C GLY A 236 10.13 24.88 -3.97
N TYR A 237 10.41 24.24 -5.11
CA TYR A 237 9.88 22.92 -5.45
C TYR A 237 10.53 21.80 -4.64
N GLU A 238 11.84 21.87 -4.37
CA GLU A 238 12.55 20.87 -3.56
C GLU A 238 12.15 20.92 -2.08
N VAL A 239 11.97 22.11 -1.52
CA VAL A 239 11.68 22.28 -0.09
C VAL A 239 10.18 22.12 0.21
N TRP A 240 9.29 22.21 -0.80
CA TRP A 240 7.83 22.18 -0.64
C TRP A 240 7.29 23.15 0.45
N ASP A 241 8.06 24.18 0.81
CA ASP A 241 7.63 25.23 1.74
C ASP A 241 6.73 26.23 0.98
N ILE A 242 5.48 25.81 0.78
CA ILE A 242 4.41 26.61 0.18
C ILE A 242 3.83 27.60 1.21
N ASP A 243 4.29 27.55 2.48
CA ASP A 243 3.76 28.34 3.60
C ASP A 243 4.79 29.23 4.33
N GLY A 244 6.02 29.31 3.84
CA GLY A 244 6.95 30.40 4.16
C GLY A 244 6.34 31.77 3.79
N PRO A 245 6.88 32.89 4.32
CA PRO A 245 6.34 34.22 4.12
C PRO A 245 6.66 34.73 2.70
N LEU A 246 6.07 34.07 1.70
CA LEU A 246 6.10 34.44 0.29
C LEU A 246 4.74 35.08 -0.03
N GLU A 247 4.80 36.29 -0.60
CA GLU A 247 3.65 37.15 -0.85
C GLU A 247 2.59 36.43 -1.70
N THR A 248 1.31 36.74 -1.45
CA THR A 248 0.09 36.09 -1.99
C THR A 248 0.07 35.85 -3.51
N GLN A 249 0.89 36.57 -4.28
CA GLN A 249 1.02 36.45 -5.73
C GLN A 249 1.76 35.17 -6.18
N GLU A 250 2.72 34.67 -5.39
CA GLU A 250 3.50 33.47 -5.74
C GLU A 250 2.73 32.17 -5.50
N LYS A 251 1.83 32.14 -4.51
CA LYS A 251 0.88 31.02 -4.31
C LYS A 251 -0.01 30.80 -5.54
N ASP A 252 -0.41 31.90 -6.20
CA ASP A 252 -1.18 31.86 -7.45
C ASP A 252 -0.34 31.33 -8.62
N PHE A 253 0.96 31.62 -8.66
CA PHE A 253 1.87 31.07 -9.66
C PHE A 253 2.04 29.55 -9.48
N PHE A 254 2.30 29.07 -8.26
CA PHE A 254 2.40 27.64 -7.98
C PHE A 254 1.10 26.89 -8.26
N ALA A 255 -0.05 27.49 -7.95
CA ALA A 255 -1.35 26.93 -8.30
C ALA A 255 -1.54 26.80 -9.82
N LYS A 256 -1.12 27.81 -10.60
CA LYS A 256 -1.15 27.77 -12.07
C LYS A 256 -0.20 26.71 -12.63
N VAL A 257 1.02 26.59 -12.09
CA VAL A 257 1.99 25.56 -12.50
C VAL A 257 1.44 24.16 -12.21
N LYS A 258 0.89 23.94 -11.00
CA LYS A 258 0.24 22.68 -10.63
C LYS A 258 -0.92 22.33 -11.57
N ALA A 259 -1.73 23.32 -11.95
CA ALA A 259 -2.83 23.12 -12.90
C ALA A 259 -2.34 22.75 -14.31
N VAL A 260 -1.23 23.35 -14.78
CA VAL A 260 -0.62 22.99 -16.08
C VAL A 260 -0.05 21.57 -16.04
N ILE A 261 0.65 21.20 -14.96
CA ILE A 261 1.19 19.85 -14.77
C ILE A 261 0.04 18.83 -14.73
N ALA A 262 -0.99 19.09 -13.93
CA ALA A 262 -2.17 18.23 -13.85
C ALA A 262 -2.79 18.00 -15.24
N ARG A 263 -2.98 19.06 -16.03
CA ARG A 263 -3.56 18.96 -17.37
C ARG A 263 -2.71 18.16 -18.37
N VAL A 264 -1.39 18.12 -18.18
CA VAL A 264 -0.48 17.34 -19.04
C VAL A 264 -0.52 15.86 -18.67
N PHE A 265 -0.58 15.54 -17.37
CA PHE A 265 -0.52 14.16 -16.89
C PHE A 265 -1.89 13.47 -16.81
N GLU A 266 -2.98 14.22 -16.59
CA GLU A 266 -4.36 13.73 -16.43
C GLU A 266 -4.76 12.66 -17.46
N PRO A 267 -4.49 12.80 -18.78
CA PRO A 267 -4.87 11.78 -19.76
C PRO A 267 -4.12 10.43 -19.63
N HIS A 268 -3.08 10.38 -18.81
CA HIS A 268 -2.18 9.24 -18.68
C HIS A 268 -2.17 8.65 -17.27
N VAL A 269 -2.69 9.37 -16.26
CA VAL A 269 -2.70 8.92 -14.86
C VAL A 269 -3.48 7.63 -14.70
N ASP A 270 -4.71 7.55 -15.22
CA ASP A 270 -5.57 6.37 -15.05
C ASP A 270 -4.93 5.10 -15.63
N LEU A 271 -4.37 5.22 -16.84
CA LEU A 271 -3.67 4.13 -17.49
C LEU A 271 -2.45 3.70 -16.66
N TYR A 272 -1.64 4.66 -16.22
CA TYR A 272 -0.46 4.39 -15.39
C TYR A 272 -0.84 3.70 -14.07
N LEU A 273 -1.84 4.20 -13.34
CA LEU A 273 -2.27 3.61 -12.07
C LEU A 273 -2.77 2.17 -12.26
N SER A 274 -3.52 1.92 -13.33
CA SER A 274 -3.97 0.57 -13.67
C SER A 274 -2.81 -0.38 -14.02
N GLU A 275 -1.83 0.10 -14.79
CA GLU A 275 -0.63 -0.66 -15.15
C GLU A 275 0.27 -0.92 -13.92
N GLU A 276 0.36 0.03 -13.00
CA GLU A 276 1.11 -0.09 -11.74
C GLU A 276 0.50 -1.16 -10.83
N LEU A 277 -0.83 -1.19 -10.70
CA LEU A 277 -1.53 -2.24 -9.96
C LEU A 277 -1.33 -3.61 -10.60
N ASP A 278 -1.45 -3.70 -11.93
CA ASP A 278 -1.24 -4.95 -12.67
C ASP A 278 0.21 -5.44 -12.59
N TYR A 279 1.17 -4.51 -12.65
CA TYR A 279 2.59 -4.79 -12.50
C TYR A 279 2.87 -5.40 -11.12
N PHE A 280 2.40 -4.76 -10.05
CA PHE A 280 2.56 -5.27 -8.68
C PHE A 280 1.92 -6.66 -8.54
N LYS A 281 0.69 -6.83 -9.05
CA LYS A 281 0.00 -8.11 -9.01
C LYS A 281 0.80 -9.23 -9.67
N ARG A 282 1.31 -9.01 -10.88
CA ARG A 282 2.11 -10.01 -11.61
C ARG A 282 3.42 -10.34 -10.89
N LEU A 283 4.09 -9.32 -10.34
CA LEU A 283 5.32 -9.48 -9.59
C LEU A 283 5.07 -10.33 -8.33
N ALA A 284 4.09 -9.94 -7.51
CA ALA A 284 3.71 -10.66 -6.29
C ALA A 284 3.29 -12.10 -6.59
N GLU A 285 2.50 -12.32 -7.65
CA GLU A 285 2.12 -13.68 -8.05
C GLU A 285 3.32 -14.52 -8.51
N SER A 286 4.33 -13.91 -9.14
CA SER A 286 5.55 -14.58 -9.58
C SER A 286 6.42 -14.97 -8.38
N GLU A 287 6.64 -14.06 -7.44
CA GLU A 287 7.44 -14.32 -6.24
C GLU A 287 6.88 -15.49 -5.43
N VAL A 288 5.55 -15.53 -5.24
CA VAL A 288 4.89 -16.65 -4.54
C VAL A 288 4.97 -17.95 -5.35
N ARG A 289 4.87 -17.89 -6.69
CA ARG A 289 5.04 -19.08 -7.56
C ARG A 289 6.46 -19.65 -7.48
N ASP A 290 7.47 -18.79 -7.46
CA ASP A 290 8.87 -19.19 -7.34
C ASP A 290 9.12 -19.82 -5.97
N TRP A 291 8.54 -19.27 -4.92
CA TRP A 291 8.54 -19.88 -3.58
C TRP A 291 7.89 -21.26 -3.56
N GLU A 292 6.65 -21.39 -4.07
CA GLU A 292 5.93 -22.66 -4.14
C GLU A 292 6.74 -23.73 -4.90
N THR A 293 7.39 -23.34 -6.00
CA THR A 293 8.23 -24.22 -6.80
C THR A 293 9.47 -24.66 -6.02
N LYS A 294 10.14 -23.74 -5.32
CA LYS A 294 11.29 -24.05 -4.46
C LYS A 294 10.91 -25.01 -3.33
N LEU A 295 9.79 -24.75 -2.66
CA LEU A 295 9.27 -25.59 -1.58
C LEU A 295 8.95 -27.00 -2.12
N SER A 296 8.22 -27.11 -3.22
CA SER A 296 7.89 -28.39 -3.84
C SER A 296 9.13 -29.15 -4.32
N ALA A 297 10.14 -28.46 -4.86
CA ALA A 297 11.40 -29.08 -5.28
C ALA A 297 12.22 -29.59 -4.09
N GLN A 298 12.19 -28.87 -2.96
CA GLN A 298 12.84 -29.30 -1.73
C GLN A 298 12.18 -30.56 -1.16
N ASP A 299 10.85 -30.60 -1.13
CA ASP A 299 10.09 -31.78 -0.69
C ASP A 299 10.35 -33.00 -1.58
N ALA A 300 10.30 -32.82 -2.91
CA ALA A 300 10.61 -33.88 -3.87
C ALA A 300 12.06 -34.38 -3.75
N SER A 301 13.01 -33.48 -3.50
CA SER A 301 14.42 -33.85 -3.30
C SER A 301 14.60 -34.68 -2.04
N LYS A 302 13.98 -34.29 -0.93
CA LYS A 302 14.00 -35.06 0.34
C LYS A 302 13.36 -36.43 0.15
N GLU A 303 12.19 -36.49 -0.49
CA GLU A 303 11.50 -37.76 -0.78
C GLU A 303 12.36 -38.69 -1.65
N SER A 304 12.98 -38.17 -2.71
CA SER A 304 13.88 -38.94 -3.56
C SER A 304 15.14 -39.44 -2.83
N PHE A 305 15.64 -38.68 -1.85
CA PHE A 305 16.78 -39.08 -1.03
C PHE A 305 16.43 -40.24 -0.09
N TYR A 306 15.32 -40.13 0.64
CA TYR A 306 14.89 -41.18 1.58
C TYR A 306 14.39 -42.44 0.87
N MET A 307 13.73 -42.31 -0.30
CA MET A 307 13.24 -43.46 -1.08
C MET A 307 14.23 -43.99 -2.12
N GLY A 308 15.36 -43.31 -2.35
CA GLY A 308 16.32 -43.67 -3.39
C GLY A 308 16.98 -45.04 -3.20
N ASN A 309 17.21 -45.46 -1.96
CA ASN A 309 17.74 -46.80 -1.65
C ASN A 309 16.65 -47.88 -1.74
N VAL A 310 15.44 -47.59 -1.28
CA VAL A 310 14.29 -48.50 -1.31
C VAL A 310 13.89 -48.82 -2.75
N ASN A 311 13.78 -47.81 -3.62
CA ASN A 311 13.45 -48.01 -5.04
C ASN A 311 14.52 -48.87 -5.75
N ARG A 312 15.81 -48.66 -5.48
CA ARG A 312 16.89 -49.49 -6.05
C ARG A 312 16.83 -50.95 -5.59
N VAL A 313 16.39 -51.21 -4.36
CA VAL A 313 16.23 -52.57 -3.83
C VAL A 313 14.96 -53.22 -4.38
N ALA A 314 13.86 -52.47 -4.50
CA ALA A 314 12.61 -52.90 -5.12
C ALA A 314 12.81 -53.23 -6.61
N ASP A 315 13.48 -52.36 -7.37
CA ASP A 315 13.80 -52.55 -8.79
C ASP A 315 14.67 -53.80 -9.02
N LYS A 316 15.65 -54.06 -8.14
CA LYS A 316 16.43 -55.31 -8.18
C LYS A 316 15.59 -56.54 -7.91
N LYS A 317 14.65 -56.46 -6.96
CA LYS A 317 13.77 -57.58 -6.61
C LYS A 317 12.76 -57.85 -7.73
N ASP A 318 12.23 -56.81 -8.36
CA ASP A 318 11.30 -56.93 -9.49
C ASP A 318 12.00 -57.41 -10.77
N PHE A 319 13.24 -56.95 -11.00
CA PHE A 319 14.09 -57.51 -12.06
C PHE A 319 14.40 -58.99 -11.84
N MET A 320 14.75 -59.40 -10.61
CA MET A 320 15.01 -60.81 -10.29
C MET A 320 13.75 -61.69 -10.38
N SER A 321 12.60 -61.15 -9.98
CA SER A 321 11.28 -61.79 -10.14
C SER A 321 10.92 -61.99 -11.61
N SER A 322 11.04 -60.93 -12.41
CA SER A 322 10.79 -60.94 -13.85
C SER A 322 11.78 -61.85 -14.58
N PHE A 323 13.06 -61.80 -14.22
CA PHE A 323 14.09 -62.69 -14.76
C PHE A 323 13.81 -64.15 -14.42
N LYS A 324 13.48 -64.46 -13.15
CA LYS A 324 13.09 -65.81 -12.74
C LYS A 324 11.85 -66.29 -13.49
N LYS A 325 10.88 -65.42 -13.76
CA LYS A 325 9.65 -65.75 -14.50
C LYS A 325 9.94 -66.05 -15.98
N VAL A 326 10.85 -65.30 -16.60
CA VAL A 326 11.30 -65.54 -17.98
C VAL A 326 12.14 -66.82 -18.08
N VAL A 327 13.00 -67.10 -17.09
CA VAL A 327 13.86 -68.29 -17.06
C VAL A 327 13.11 -69.57 -16.68
N MET A 328 12.06 -69.47 -15.85
CA MET A 328 11.23 -70.61 -15.41
C MET A 328 10.06 -70.91 -16.36
N MET A 329 9.97 -70.21 -17.49
CA MET A 329 8.99 -70.52 -18.52
C MET A 329 9.45 -71.78 -19.28
N PRO A 330 8.63 -72.85 -19.37
CA PRO A 330 9.08 -74.11 -19.93
C PRO A 330 9.25 -74.03 -21.45
N VAL A 331 10.46 -74.32 -21.94
CA VAL A 331 10.75 -74.48 -23.36
C VAL A 331 10.42 -75.91 -23.77
N ASN A 332 9.28 -76.12 -24.43
CA ASN A 332 8.96 -77.36 -25.14
C ASN A 332 9.16 -77.18 -26.66
N VAL A 333 9.73 -78.21 -27.30
CA VAL A 333 10.47 -78.14 -28.57
C VAL A 333 9.77 -78.97 -29.68
N LEU A 334 9.55 -78.33 -30.84
CA LEU A 334 9.45 -78.82 -32.26
C LEU A 334 8.32 -79.75 -32.77
N PRO A 335 8.05 -79.75 -34.10
CA PRO A 335 8.53 -80.88 -34.92
C PRO A 335 9.19 -80.53 -36.28
N THR A 336 10.29 -81.26 -36.56
CA THR A 336 10.79 -81.90 -37.80
C THR A 336 10.38 -81.40 -39.20
N MET A 337 11.39 -81.06 -40.04
CA MET A 337 11.75 -81.60 -41.39
C MET A 337 13.09 -80.95 -41.88
N SER A 338 14.03 -81.75 -42.39
CA SER A 338 15.39 -81.41 -42.93
C SER A 338 15.37 -81.20 -44.47
N PRO A 339 16.44 -80.75 -45.22
CA PRO A 339 17.89 -81.06 -45.02
C PRO A 339 19.00 -80.05 -45.46
N PHE A 340 20.27 -80.50 -45.29
CA PHE A 340 21.59 -80.04 -45.79
C PHE A 340 22.33 -78.93 -45.00
N GLY A 341 23.59 -79.04 -44.56
CA GLY A 341 24.64 -80.07 -44.61
C GLY A 341 26.00 -79.51 -44.09
N ALA A 342 26.85 -80.39 -43.51
CA ALA A 342 28.31 -80.24 -43.24
C ALA A 342 28.79 -79.14 -42.25
N THR A 343 29.81 -79.28 -41.39
CA THR A 343 30.80 -80.31 -41.02
C THR A 343 31.44 -79.89 -39.67
N LYS A 344 31.76 -80.89 -38.85
CA LYS A 344 32.44 -80.95 -37.53
C LYS A 344 33.96 -80.58 -37.62
N PRO A 345 34.85 -80.67 -36.57
CA PRO A 345 34.67 -81.01 -35.13
C PRO A 345 35.69 -80.39 -34.10
N VAL A 346 35.61 -80.91 -32.84
CA VAL A 346 36.65 -81.24 -31.80
C VAL A 346 37.18 -80.10 -30.87
N ILE A 347 37.51 -80.20 -29.55
CA ILE A 347 37.87 -81.24 -28.53
C ILE A 347 37.48 -80.71 -27.10
N ALA A 348 37.07 -81.61 -26.20
CA ALA A 348 37.20 -81.49 -24.73
C ALA A 348 38.27 -82.51 -24.25
N PRO A 349 38.96 -82.41 -23.08
CA PRO A 349 38.30 -82.71 -21.79
C PRO A 349 38.94 -82.17 -20.45
N GLN A 350 38.18 -82.35 -19.35
CA GLN A 350 38.58 -82.74 -17.96
C GLN A 350 39.40 -81.77 -17.06
N ALA A 351 38.94 -81.34 -15.88
CA ALA A 351 38.70 -82.02 -14.58
C ALA A 351 39.90 -81.96 -13.61
N GLY A 352 39.70 -81.49 -12.37
CA GLY A 352 40.67 -81.65 -11.28
C GLY A 352 40.58 -80.64 -10.12
N ASN A 353 39.98 -81.07 -9.01
CA ASN A 353 40.06 -80.44 -7.68
C ASN A 353 41.52 -80.29 -7.17
N ARG A 354 41.83 -79.20 -6.47
CA ARG A 354 42.42 -79.21 -5.10
C ARG A 354 42.60 -77.81 -4.52
N SER A 355 42.20 -77.70 -3.26
CA SER A 355 42.30 -76.57 -2.35
C SER A 355 43.73 -76.28 -1.92
N SER A 356 44.09 -75.00 -1.75
CA SER A 356 44.89 -74.52 -0.62
C SER A 356 45.09 -72.99 -0.63
N LEU A 357 44.70 -72.41 0.51
CA LEU A 357 45.33 -71.28 1.23
C LEU A 357 45.12 -69.83 0.76
N GLN A 358 44.46 -69.12 1.66
CA GLN A 358 44.47 -67.68 1.94
C GLN A 358 45.87 -67.03 1.80
N VAL A 359 45.90 -65.74 1.43
CA VAL A 359 46.34 -64.60 2.27
C VAL A 359 46.55 -63.33 1.41
N LEU A 360 45.84 -62.26 1.81
CA LEU A 360 46.13 -60.81 1.77
C LEU A 360 46.22 -60.00 0.45
N SER A 361 45.27 -59.06 0.39
CA SER A 361 45.45 -57.60 0.33
C SER A 361 45.61 -56.85 -1.01
N ALA A 362 44.72 -55.84 -1.07
CA ALA A 362 44.91 -54.47 -1.53
C ALA A 362 44.60 -54.12 -3.01
N SER A 363 43.58 -53.25 -3.10
CA SER A 363 43.46 -52.08 -3.97
C SER A 363 43.48 -52.31 -5.49
N GLN A 364 42.30 -52.19 -6.10
CA GLN A 364 42.07 -51.26 -7.21
C GLN A 364 40.56 -51.16 -7.50
N SER A 365 40.09 -49.93 -7.66
CA SER A 365 38.76 -49.53 -8.14
C SER A 365 38.55 -50.00 -9.60
N PRO A 366 37.29 -50.00 -10.09
CA PRO A 366 36.95 -48.92 -11.01
C PRO A 366 35.54 -48.31 -10.84
N ILE A 367 35.56 -47.03 -11.16
CA ILE A 367 34.53 -46.01 -11.35
C ILE A 367 33.32 -46.51 -12.16
N THR A 368 32.09 -46.17 -11.72
CA THR A 368 30.92 -46.03 -12.61
C THR A 368 30.12 -44.77 -12.28
N SER A 369 29.53 -44.21 -13.33
CA SER A 369 29.06 -42.85 -13.60
C SER A 369 27.84 -42.37 -12.79
N ARG A 370 27.90 -41.11 -12.33
CA ARG A 370 26.78 -40.33 -11.77
C ARG A 370 26.28 -39.33 -12.84
N PRO A 371 24.96 -39.14 -13.06
CA PRO A 371 24.45 -38.03 -13.85
C PRO A 371 24.48 -36.74 -13.03
N THR A 372 24.98 -35.66 -13.61
CA THR A 372 25.05 -34.31 -13.06
C THR A 372 23.72 -33.57 -13.21
N THR A 373 23.14 -33.10 -12.11
CA THR A 373 22.10 -32.06 -12.08
C THR A 373 22.74 -30.66 -12.02
N PRO A 374 22.09 -29.59 -12.54
CA PRO A 374 22.67 -28.25 -12.63
C PRO A 374 22.74 -27.57 -11.26
N SER A 375 23.84 -26.86 -11.01
CA SER A 375 24.13 -26.11 -9.78
C SER A 375 23.25 -24.86 -9.60
N LEU A 376 22.62 -24.71 -8.44
CA LEU A 376 22.00 -23.46 -7.98
C LEU A 376 23.04 -22.46 -7.40
N PRO A 377 22.73 -21.15 -7.36
CA PRO A 377 23.64 -20.08 -6.90
C PRO A 377 23.81 -20.05 -5.36
N PRO A 378 24.87 -19.39 -4.85
CA PRO A 378 25.21 -19.40 -3.42
C PRO A 378 24.33 -18.41 -2.63
N GLY A 379 23.59 -18.93 -1.64
CA GLY A 379 22.79 -18.10 -0.72
C GLY A 379 21.74 -18.86 0.12
N ALA A 380 21.44 -20.13 -0.19
CA ALA A 380 20.46 -20.89 0.57
C ALA A 380 21.01 -21.43 1.90
N ILE A 381 20.30 -21.18 2.99
CA ILE A 381 20.51 -21.84 4.30
C ILE A 381 20.24 -23.34 4.10
N SER A 382 21.30 -24.13 4.00
CA SER A 382 21.22 -25.59 3.89
C SER A 382 21.19 -26.22 5.28
N VAL A 383 20.08 -26.87 5.63
CA VAL A 383 20.06 -27.84 6.74
C VAL A 383 20.87 -29.06 6.29
N PRO A 384 21.88 -29.53 7.05
CA PRO A 384 22.72 -30.65 6.64
C PRO A 384 21.91 -31.96 6.64
N LEU A 385 21.78 -32.60 5.49
CA LEU A 385 21.22 -33.96 5.40
C LEU A 385 22.20 -34.99 6.00
N PRO A 386 21.71 -36.08 6.63
CA PRO A 386 22.56 -37.17 7.11
C PRO A 386 23.41 -37.79 5.98
N SER A 387 24.63 -38.22 6.29
CA SER A 387 25.59 -38.76 5.31
C SER A 387 25.22 -40.11 4.71
N GLU A 388 24.22 -40.80 5.26
CA GLU A 388 23.82 -42.15 4.84
C GLU A 388 22.29 -42.26 4.80
N ALA A 389 21.74 -42.71 3.66
CA ALA A 389 20.30 -42.90 3.48
C ALA A 389 19.86 -44.24 4.11
N PRO A 390 18.68 -44.31 4.79
CA PRO A 390 18.21 -45.52 5.44
C PRO A 390 18.15 -46.71 4.47
N THR A 391 18.62 -47.86 4.92
CA THR A 391 18.65 -49.11 4.12
C THR A 391 17.39 -49.95 4.24
N ASP A 392 16.54 -49.66 5.23
CA ASP A 392 15.30 -50.38 5.53
C ASP A 392 14.05 -49.58 5.11
N GLU A 393 13.02 -50.27 4.61
CA GLU A 393 11.82 -49.66 4.02
C GLU A 393 10.97 -48.90 5.06
N LEU A 394 10.86 -49.47 6.27
CA LEU A 394 10.12 -48.86 7.36
C LEU A 394 10.88 -47.66 7.93
N ALA A 395 12.20 -47.80 8.10
CA ALA A 395 13.07 -46.69 8.53
C ALA A 395 13.09 -45.53 7.53
N ALA A 396 13.07 -45.81 6.21
CA ALA A 396 12.97 -44.79 5.17
C ALA A 396 11.62 -44.06 5.21
N LYS A 397 10.51 -44.78 5.42
CA LYS A 397 9.17 -44.19 5.56
C LYS A 397 9.03 -43.36 6.85
N ALA A 398 9.56 -43.84 7.97
CA ALA A 398 9.58 -43.12 9.24
C ALA A 398 10.46 -41.87 9.19
N ALA A 399 11.65 -41.96 8.59
CA ALA A 399 12.54 -40.81 8.40
C ALA A 399 11.92 -39.75 7.46
N LEU A 400 11.18 -40.19 6.44
CA LEU A 400 10.45 -39.30 5.55
C LEU A 400 9.28 -38.62 6.28
N MET A 401 8.53 -39.33 7.12
CA MET A 401 7.49 -38.73 7.97
C MET A 401 8.07 -37.70 8.94
N ALA A 402 9.19 -38.01 9.62
CA ALA A 402 9.89 -37.07 10.48
C ALA A 402 10.38 -35.82 9.72
N SER A 403 10.90 -36.00 8.50
CA SER A 403 11.33 -34.90 7.63
C SER A 403 10.15 -34.04 7.15
N ARG A 404 9.00 -34.64 6.86
CA ARG A 404 7.76 -33.91 6.50
C ARG A 404 7.19 -33.13 7.68
N LEU A 405 7.39 -33.57 8.92
CA LEU A 405 7.03 -32.85 10.13
C LEU A 405 7.95 -31.66 10.37
N GLU A 406 9.25 -31.80 10.15
CA GLU A 406 10.19 -30.67 10.21
C GLU A 406 9.94 -29.66 9.08
N GLY A 407 9.46 -30.12 7.92
CA GLY A 407 9.03 -29.29 6.80
C GLY A 407 7.80 -28.41 7.08
N ILE A 408 7.03 -28.69 8.15
CA ILE A 408 5.88 -27.86 8.56
C ILE A 408 6.35 -26.44 8.88
N ARG A 409 7.53 -26.29 9.49
CA ARG A 409 8.14 -25.01 9.85
C ARG A 409 8.41 -24.09 8.65
N SER A 410 8.57 -24.67 7.46
CA SER A 410 8.90 -23.94 6.24
C SER A 410 7.73 -23.81 5.26
N LEU A 411 6.50 -24.13 5.67
CA LEU A 411 5.34 -24.10 4.77
C LEU A 411 4.99 -22.68 4.29
N PHE A 412 5.24 -21.68 5.14
CA PHE A 412 5.27 -20.28 4.75
C PHE A 412 6.41 -19.57 5.47
N SER A 413 6.97 -18.55 4.83
CA SER A 413 8.15 -17.81 5.30
C SER A 413 7.84 -16.34 5.49
N ILE A 414 8.39 -15.75 6.55
CA ILE A 414 8.37 -14.31 6.80
C ILE A 414 9.18 -13.54 5.76
N GLU A 415 10.22 -14.14 5.17
CA GLU A 415 11.06 -13.48 4.16
C GLU A 415 10.25 -13.14 2.91
N VAL A 416 9.46 -14.09 2.41
CA VAL A 416 8.56 -13.87 1.27
C VAL A 416 7.52 -12.80 1.61
N ALA A 417 7.02 -12.78 2.85
CA ALA A 417 6.08 -11.76 3.28
C ALA A 417 6.73 -10.36 3.30
N LEU A 418 7.99 -10.26 3.75
CA LEU A 418 8.77 -9.02 3.72
C LEU A 418 9.05 -8.54 2.30
N ASP A 419 9.47 -9.43 1.40
CA ASP A 419 9.76 -9.09 0.00
C ASP A 419 8.49 -8.57 -0.70
N LEU A 420 7.35 -9.25 -0.53
CA LEU A 420 6.06 -8.80 -1.05
C LEU A 420 5.66 -7.44 -0.47
N THR A 421 5.90 -7.21 0.83
CA THR A 421 5.58 -5.95 1.50
C THR A 421 6.48 -4.82 1.01
N HIS A 422 7.76 -5.07 0.75
CA HIS A 422 8.68 -4.10 0.14
C HIS A 422 8.30 -3.77 -1.31
N SER A 423 7.94 -4.77 -2.11
CA SER A 423 7.45 -4.59 -3.48
C SER A 423 6.14 -3.78 -3.51
N ALA A 424 5.23 -4.03 -2.55
CA ALA A 424 4.01 -3.25 -2.39
C ALA A 424 4.33 -1.81 -1.96
N LYS A 425 5.23 -1.62 -0.99
CA LYS A 425 5.70 -0.31 -0.54
C LYS A 425 6.18 0.54 -1.71
N ALA A 426 7.07 0.00 -2.53
CA ALA A 426 7.63 0.72 -3.66
C ALA A 426 6.55 1.11 -4.69
N SER A 427 5.54 0.27 -4.88
CA SER A 427 4.42 0.53 -5.81
C SER A 427 3.46 1.58 -5.26
N ILE A 428 3.15 1.52 -3.96
CA ILE A 428 2.36 2.54 -3.25
C ILE A 428 3.09 3.88 -3.25
N GLU A 429 4.41 3.92 -3.00
CA GLU A 429 5.20 5.15 -3.03
C GLU A 429 5.17 5.82 -4.41
N ARG A 430 5.19 5.04 -5.50
CA ARG A 430 5.03 5.57 -6.86
C ARG A 430 3.62 6.13 -7.12
N ALA A 431 2.58 5.40 -6.74
CA ALA A 431 1.18 5.83 -6.90
C ALA A 431 0.83 7.04 -6.01
N ALA A 432 1.38 7.10 -4.79
CA ALA A 432 1.13 8.16 -3.82
C ALA A 432 1.63 9.55 -4.26
N LEU A 433 2.55 9.63 -5.23
CA LEU A 433 2.95 10.90 -5.83
C LEU A 433 1.77 11.60 -6.51
N PHE A 434 0.84 10.83 -7.08
CA PHE A 434 -0.33 11.37 -7.79
C PHE A 434 -1.40 11.92 -6.83
N VAL A 435 -1.45 11.44 -5.59
CA VAL A 435 -2.36 11.94 -4.55
C VAL A 435 -2.13 13.43 -4.26
N ARG A 436 -0.87 13.89 -4.37
CA ARG A 436 -0.52 15.31 -4.16
C ARG A 436 -1.06 16.23 -5.25
N LEU A 437 -1.42 15.72 -6.44
CA LEU A 437 -2.06 16.54 -7.48
C LEU A 437 -3.46 17.00 -7.05
N GLY A 438 -4.14 16.25 -6.20
CA GLY A 438 -5.48 16.57 -5.70
C GLY A 438 -6.54 16.57 -6.81
N GLY A 439 -7.79 16.85 -6.44
CA GLY A 439 -8.91 16.71 -7.36
C GLY A 439 -9.29 15.24 -7.60
N GLN A 440 -9.93 14.96 -8.73
CA GLN A 440 -10.42 13.62 -9.04
C GLN A 440 -9.29 12.59 -9.22
N THR A 441 -8.24 12.95 -9.94
CA THR A 441 -7.06 12.09 -10.15
C THR A 441 -6.31 11.77 -8.86
N GLY A 442 -6.35 12.68 -7.88
CA GLY A 442 -5.76 12.46 -6.56
C GLY A 442 -6.54 11.44 -5.72
N GLU A 443 -7.88 11.48 -5.77
CA GLU A 443 -8.74 10.48 -5.11
C GLU A 443 -8.62 9.11 -5.80
N GLU A 444 -8.60 9.08 -7.14
CA GLU A 444 -8.38 7.83 -7.89
C GLU A 444 -7.00 7.21 -7.56
N ALA A 445 -5.95 8.03 -7.44
CA ALA A 445 -4.64 7.55 -6.98
C ALA A 445 -4.69 7.00 -5.54
N ARG A 446 -5.50 7.60 -4.66
CA ARG A 446 -5.68 7.14 -3.28
C ARG A 446 -6.39 5.78 -3.23
N GLU A 447 -7.48 5.63 -3.98
CA GLU A 447 -8.18 4.34 -4.14
C GLU A 447 -7.27 3.25 -4.72
N GLN A 448 -6.35 3.61 -5.64
CA GLN A 448 -5.40 2.65 -6.21
C GLN A 448 -4.33 2.22 -5.20
N CYS A 449 -3.85 3.12 -4.33
CA CYS A 449 -2.96 2.74 -3.22
C CYS A 449 -3.65 1.74 -2.27
N GLU A 450 -4.92 1.98 -1.93
CA GLU A 450 -5.74 1.04 -1.15
C GLU A 450 -5.90 -0.29 -1.88
N ALA A 451 -6.16 -0.27 -3.19
CA ALA A 451 -6.31 -1.47 -4.01
C ALA A 451 -5.01 -2.31 -4.08
N ILE A 452 -3.84 -1.68 -4.20
CA ILE A 452 -2.54 -2.36 -4.14
C ILE A 452 -2.38 -3.10 -2.81
N PHE A 453 -2.74 -2.47 -1.69
CA PHE A 453 -2.71 -3.10 -0.38
C PHE A 453 -3.69 -4.28 -0.26
N VAL A 454 -4.91 -4.13 -0.77
CA VAL A 454 -5.89 -5.23 -0.81
C VAL A 454 -5.35 -6.41 -1.62
N VAL A 455 -4.73 -6.16 -2.77
CA VAL A 455 -4.10 -7.20 -3.61
C VAL A 455 -2.93 -7.87 -2.88
N LEU A 456 -2.09 -7.10 -2.17
CA LEU A 456 -1.01 -7.64 -1.33
C LEU A 456 -1.59 -8.64 -0.32
N LEU A 457 -2.60 -8.24 0.47
CA LEU A 457 -3.21 -9.11 1.47
C LEU A 457 -3.93 -10.31 0.88
N GLN A 458 -4.53 -10.15 -0.30
CA GLN A 458 -5.16 -11.26 -0.99
C GLN A 458 -4.12 -12.29 -1.42
N ILE A 459 -3.01 -11.89 -2.04
CA ILE A 459 -1.96 -12.81 -2.50
C ILE A 459 -1.23 -13.43 -1.31
N LEU A 460 -0.75 -12.61 -0.36
CA LEU A 460 -0.08 -13.06 0.85
C LEU A 460 -0.99 -13.97 1.70
N GLY A 461 -2.23 -13.55 1.93
CA GLY A 461 -3.19 -14.30 2.71
C GLY A 461 -3.60 -15.61 2.06
N THR A 462 -4.09 -15.59 0.81
CA THR A 462 -4.68 -16.78 0.20
C THR A 462 -3.66 -17.76 -0.36
N ARG A 463 -2.58 -17.29 -0.99
CA ARG A 463 -1.61 -18.16 -1.65
C ARG A 463 -0.46 -18.57 -0.76
N HIS A 464 0.00 -17.70 0.13
CA HIS A 464 1.14 -18.00 1.00
C HIS A 464 0.69 -18.55 2.34
N VAL A 465 0.06 -17.71 3.17
CA VAL A 465 -0.26 -18.05 4.58
C VAL A 465 -1.33 -19.14 4.65
N LYS A 466 -2.49 -18.94 4.02
CA LYS A 466 -3.60 -19.91 4.05
C LYS A 466 -3.20 -21.27 3.50
N THR A 467 -2.52 -21.28 2.35
CA THR A 467 -2.09 -22.54 1.72
C THR A 467 -1.06 -23.27 2.58
N GLY A 468 -0.17 -22.54 3.25
CA GLY A 468 0.76 -23.13 4.21
C GLY A 468 0.07 -23.70 5.45
N PHE A 469 -0.91 -23.00 6.02
CA PHE A 469 -1.73 -23.55 7.12
C PHE A 469 -2.58 -24.75 6.67
N ASP A 470 -3.23 -24.70 5.51
CA ASP A 470 -4.03 -25.81 4.99
C ASP A 470 -3.16 -27.08 4.82
N LYS A 471 -1.92 -26.93 4.34
CA LYS A 471 -0.94 -28.03 4.28
C LYS A 471 -0.53 -28.52 5.68
N ALA A 472 -0.30 -27.60 6.63
CA ALA A 472 0.07 -27.96 8.00
C ALA A 472 -1.04 -28.76 8.70
N VAL A 473 -2.30 -28.35 8.53
CA VAL A 473 -3.48 -29.05 9.05
C VAL A 473 -3.64 -30.42 8.39
N ASP A 474 -3.44 -30.53 7.07
CA ASP A 474 -3.46 -31.82 6.37
C ASP A 474 -2.36 -32.76 6.90
N HIS A 475 -1.16 -32.25 7.17
CA HIS A 475 -0.07 -33.03 7.78
C HIS A 475 -0.42 -33.48 9.21
N LEU A 476 -1.01 -32.61 10.04
CA LEU A 476 -1.51 -32.98 11.37
C LEU A 476 -2.61 -34.05 11.29
N SER A 477 -3.46 -33.99 10.27
CA SER A 477 -4.56 -34.94 10.11
C SER A 477 -4.11 -36.36 9.75
N LYS A 478 -2.98 -36.47 9.03
CA LYS A 478 -2.37 -37.73 8.61
C LYS A 478 -1.38 -38.27 9.61
N TYR A 479 -1.06 -37.50 10.65
CA TYR A 479 -0.11 -37.90 11.66
C TYR A 479 -0.68 -39.01 12.55
N ASN A 480 -0.02 -40.16 12.55
CA ASN A 480 -0.27 -41.25 13.47
C ASN A 480 0.89 -41.32 14.48
N PRO A 481 0.67 -41.02 15.78
CA PRO A 481 1.71 -41.11 16.82
C PRO A 481 2.39 -42.49 16.88
N ARG A 482 1.65 -43.53 16.48
CA ARG A 482 2.02 -44.94 16.61
C ARG A 482 3.06 -45.43 15.61
N GLU A 483 3.11 -44.85 14.41
CA GLU A 483 4.12 -45.24 13.39
C GLU A 483 5.51 -44.69 13.71
N ILE A 484 5.59 -43.68 14.59
CA ILE A 484 6.82 -42.92 14.87
C ILE A 484 7.41 -43.28 16.24
N SER A 485 6.59 -43.85 17.13
CA SER A 485 6.99 -44.27 18.48
C SER A 485 8.03 -45.40 18.50
N GLU A 486 8.22 -46.14 17.41
CA GLU A 486 9.27 -47.16 17.32
C GLU A 486 10.69 -46.57 17.20
N HIS A 487 10.88 -45.31 16.82
CA HIS A 487 12.22 -44.76 16.51
C HIS A 487 12.63 -43.51 17.32
N GLN A 488 11.73 -42.85 18.05
CA GLN A 488 12.09 -41.81 19.01
C GLN A 488 11.08 -41.77 20.16
N GLN A 489 11.58 -41.93 21.39
CA GLN A 489 10.79 -41.90 22.61
C GLN A 489 10.05 -40.56 22.78
N GLY A 490 8.72 -40.61 22.75
CA GLY A 490 7.87 -39.87 23.69
C GLY A 490 7.73 -38.36 23.53
N VAL A 491 8.06 -37.77 22.39
CA VAL A 491 7.71 -36.36 22.12
C VAL A 491 6.89 -36.28 20.86
N VAL A 492 5.65 -35.84 21.01
CA VAL A 492 4.74 -35.57 19.90
C VAL A 492 5.15 -34.24 19.26
N VAL A 493 6.15 -34.32 18.39
CA VAL A 493 6.74 -33.22 17.60
C VAL A 493 5.74 -32.39 16.76
N PRO A 494 4.65 -32.94 16.17
CA PRO A 494 3.83 -32.20 15.20
C PRO A 494 3.10 -30.99 15.76
N LEU A 495 2.53 -31.11 16.96
CA LEU A 495 1.83 -30.01 17.63
C LEU A 495 2.79 -28.86 17.95
N MET A 496 4.01 -29.18 18.37
CA MET A 496 5.08 -28.20 18.57
C MET A 496 5.40 -27.45 17.29
N THR A 497 5.63 -28.19 16.20
CA THR A 497 5.97 -27.60 14.88
C THR A 497 4.82 -26.76 14.32
N PHE A 498 3.58 -27.13 14.60
CA PHE A 498 2.42 -26.33 14.23
C PHE A 498 2.38 -25.02 15.01
N LEU A 499 2.64 -25.04 16.32
CA LEU A 499 2.65 -23.82 17.14
C LEU A 499 3.75 -22.84 16.75
N GLU A 500 4.92 -23.33 16.36
CA GLU A 500 5.96 -22.48 15.80
C GLU A 500 5.49 -21.82 14.49
N LEU A 501 4.73 -22.55 13.65
CA LEU A 501 4.13 -21.99 12.45
C LEU A 501 3.05 -20.94 12.79
N VAL A 502 2.26 -21.14 13.84
CA VAL A 502 1.31 -20.13 14.37
C VAL A 502 2.07 -18.85 14.74
N ASN A 503 3.21 -18.96 15.42
CA ASN A 503 4.03 -17.80 15.78
C ASN A 503 4.57 -17.06 14.56
N VAL A 504 4.99 -17.76 13.50
CA VAL A 504 5.37 -17.12 12.22
C VAL A 504 4.17 -16.39 11.60
N GLY A 505 2.97 -16.98 11.68
CA GLY A 505 1.73 -16.36 11.21
C GLY A 505 1.40 -15.06 11.94
N ASP A 506 1.54 -15.06 13.27
CA ASP A 506 1.36 -13.86 14.11
C ASP A 506 2.38 -12.77 13.78
N LEU A 507 3.67 -13.12 13.61
CA LEU A 507 4.69 -12.16 13.18
C LEU A 507 4.37 -11.53 11.81
N ILE A 508 3.84 -12.31 10.86
CA ILE A 508 3.39 -11.77 9.56
C ILE A 508 2.19 -10.83 9.77
N SER A 509 1.24 -11.16 10.64
CA SER A 509 0.11 -10.28 10.96
C SER A 509 0.59 -8.96 11.58
N GLN A 510 1.48 -9.01 12.57
CA GLN A 510 2.06 -7.82 13.20
C GLN A 510 2.86 -6.97 12.19
N MET A 511 3.61 -7.60 11.28
CA MET A 511 4.32 -6.90 10.22
C MET A 511 3.36 -6.14 9.29
N ILE A 512 2.25 -6.77 8.90
CA ILE A 512 1.21 -6.14 8.07
C ILE A 512 0.53 -4.98 8.81
N ASP A 513 0.31 -5.11 10.12
CA ASP A 513 -0.24 -4.06 10.96
C ASP A 513 0.65 -2.82 10.98
N VAL A 514 1.96 -3.03 11.23
CA VAL A 514 2.95 -1.96 11.19
C VAL A 514 3.03 -1.33 9.80
N PHE A 515 3.00 -2.16 8.75
CA PHE A 515 3.00 -1.67 7.37
C PHE A 515 1.78 -0.79 7.08
N TYR A 516 0.59 -1.21 7.51
CA TYR A 516 -0.65 -0.43 7.36
C TYR A 516 -0.57 0.91 8.08
N GLU A 517 -0.12 0.90 9.35
CA GLU A 517 0.02 2.12 10.14
C GLU A 517 1.03 3.11 9.53
N GLN A 518 2.17 2.62 9.04
CA GLN A 518 3.21 3.47 8.47
C GLN A 518 2.91 3.97 7.05
N GLN A 519 2.40 3.10 6.17
CA GLN A 519 2.30 3.42 4.74
C GLN A 519 0.93 3.94 4.31
N LEU A 520 -0.15 3.59 5.02
CA LEU A 520 -1.51 4.00 4.66
C LEU A 520 -2.08 5.03 5.64
N ALA A 521 -1.97 4.78 6.95
CA ALA A 521 -2.54 5.68 7.95
C ALA A 521 -1.71 6.95 8.15
N THR A 522 -0.38 6.84 8.29
CA THR A 522 0.51 8.00 8.50
C THR A 522 0.57 8.93 7.28
N THR A 523 0.49 8.37 6.08
CA THR A 523 0.46 9.10 4.80
C THR A 523 -0.91 9.67 4.49
N LYS A 524 -1.94 9.41 5.32
CA LYS A 524 -3.34 9.80 5.14
C LYS A 524 -3.94 9.29 3.82
N LEU A 525 -3.48 8.14 3.35
CA LEU A 525 -4.07 7.47 2.19
C LEU A 525 -5.36 6.72 2.59
N ALA A 526 -5.40 6.20 3.83
CA ALA A 526 -6.55 5.48 4.39
C ALA A 526 -6.98 6.10 5.74
N ASP A 527 -8.28 6.13 6.02
CA ASP A 527 -8.79 6.56 7.33
C ASP A 527 -9.00 5.35 8.25
N ARG A 528 -8.29 5.34 9.38
CA ARG A 528 -8.43 4.31 10.43
C ARG A 528 -9.87 4.14 10.93
N ASN A 529 -10.63 5.24 10.94
CA ASN A 529 -11.99 5.25 11.47
C ASN A 529 -13.05 4.95 10.42
N ASP A 530 -12.66 4.86 9.14
CA ASP A 530 -13.58 4.46 8.08
C ASP A 530 -13.70 2.94 8.04
N PHE A 531 -14.81 2.43 8.60
CA PHE A 531 -15.11 1.00 8.56
C PHE A 531 -15.42 0.49 7.14
N LEU A 532 -15.81 1.37 6.22
CA LEU A 532 -16.13 1.01 4.84
C LEU A 532 -14.89 0.93 3.94
N ASP A 533 -13.73 1.39 4.43
CA ASP A 533 -12.46 1.34 3.72
C ASP A 533 -12.12 -0.12 3.31
N PRO A 534 -11.92 -0.38 1.99
CA PRO A 534 -11.53 -1.69 1.49
C PRO A 534 -10.25 -2.24 2.14
N ALA A 535 -9.29 -1.38 2.48
CA ALA A 535 -8.02 -1.75 3.11
C ALA A 535 -8.24 -2.24 4.55
N VAL A 536 -9.02 -1.51 5.35
CA VAL A 536 -9.38 -1.91 6.74
C VAL A 536 -10.15 -3.23 6.72
N LYS A 537 -11.08 -3.40 5.78
CA LYS A 537 -11.85 -4.63 5.62
C LYS A 537 -10.98 -5.81 5.20
N ALA A 538 -10.03 -5.60 4.29
CA ALA A 538 -9.07 -6.62 3.86
C ALA A 538 -8.14 -7.05 5.01
N LYS A 539 -7.67 -6.10 5.82
CA LYS A 539 -6.87 -6.37 7.03
C LYS A 539 -7.61 -7.26 8.02
N LYS A 540 -8.83 -6.86 8.41
CA LYS A 540 -9.68 -7.66 9.31
C LYS A 540 -9.98 -9.05 8.76
N LYS A 541 -10.20 -9.16 7.45
CA LYS A 541 -10.43 -10.46 6.78
C LYS A 541 -9.18 -11.34 6.80
N PHE A 542 -7.98 -10.75 6.70
CA PHE A 542 -6.71 -11.45 6.81
C PHE A 542 -6.50 -11.99 8.24
N GLU A 543 -6.71 -11.16 9.27
CA GLU A 543 -6.65 -11.54 10.69
C GLU A 543 -7.65 -12.67 10.99
N GLN A 544 -8.91 -12.50 10.58
CA GLN A 544 -9.94 -13.53 10.75
C GLN A 544 -9.56 -14.85 10.08
N MET A 545 -8.98 -14.80 8.88
CA MET A 545 -8.53 -15.99 8.16
C MET A 545 -7.41 -16.71 8.92
N LEU A 546 -6.47 -15.96 9.51
CA LEU A 546 -5.41 -16.52 10.35
C LEU A 546 -6.01 -17.23 11.56
N ASP A 547 -6.89 -16.56 12.31
CA ASP A 547 -7.54 -17.10 13.51
C ASP A 547 -8.33 -18.38 13.21
N GLU A 548 -9.11 -18.39 12.13
CA GLU A 548 -9.86 -19.56 11.69
C GLU A 548 -8.95 -20.76 11.41
N ARG A 549 -7.77 -20.51 10.82
CA ARG A 549 -6.80 -21.57 10.48
C ARG A 549 -6.02 -22.06 11.68
N VAL A 550 -5.64 -21.17 12.60
CA VAL A 550 -5.04 -21.54 13.88
C VAL A 550 -6.01 -22.40 14.69
N ALA A 551 -7.27 -21.97 14.81
CA ALA A 551 -8.31 -22.73 15.52
C ALA A 551 -8.55 -24.11 14.89
N ALA A 552 -8.57 -24.22 13.55
CA ALA A 552 -8.72 -25.49 12.86
C ALA A 552 -7.54 -26.46 13.15
N GLY A 553 -6.30 -25.96 13.11
CA GLY A 553 -5.13 -26.78 13.36
C GLY A 553 -4.98 -27.20 14.82
N LEU A 554 -5.29 -26.30 15.78
CA LEU A 554 -5.34 -26.66 17.20
C LEU A 554 -6.40 -27.72 17.46
N ASN A 555 -7.61 -27.58 16.92
CA ASN A 555 -8.67 -28.58 17.07
C ASN A 555 -8.25 -29.95 16.54
N LYS A 556 -7.59 -29.99 15.37
CA LYS A 556 -7.09 -31.25 14.80
C LYS A 556 -5.97 -31.84 15.64
N GLY A 557 -5.09 -31.01 16.19
CA GLY A 557 -4.06 -31.44 17.12
C GLY A 557 -4.63 -32.02 18.41
N ILE A 558 -5.69 -31.42 18.96
CA ILE A 558 -6.42 -31.97 20.12
C ILE A 558 -7.06 -33.32 19.76
N ASP A 559 -7.66 -33.49 18.58
CA ASP A 559 -8.22 -34.78 18.17
C ASP A 559 -7.18 -35.88 18.23
N VAL A 560 -5.99 -35.63 17.68
CA VAL A 560 -4.89 -36.61 17.69
C VAL A 560 -4.40 -36.91 19.10
N LEU A 561 -4.31 -35.90 19.97
CA LEU A 561 -3.99 -36.10 21.38
C LEU A 561 -5.03 -36.99 22.07
N MET A 562 -6.32 -36.76 21.82
CA MET A 562 -7.41 -37.51 22.44
C MET A 562 -7.51 -38.94 21.88
N ASP A 563 -7.24 -39.15 20.60
CA ASP A 563 -7.13 -40.49 20.00
C ASP A 563 -6.01 -41.31 20.64
N GLU A 564 -4.91 -40.66 21.05
CA GLU A 564 -3.83 -41.31 21.80
C GLU A 564 -4.21 -41.59 23.26
N VAL A 565 -4.92 -40.68 23.92
CA VAL A 565 -5.50 -40.92 25.25
C VAL A 565 -6.45 -42.13 25.23
N GLU A 566 -7.35 -42.19 24.23
CA GLU A 566 -8.26 -43.34 24.07
C GLU A 566 -7.50 -44.65 23.83
N TYR A 567 -6.37 -44.60 23.12
CA TYR A 567 -5.51 -45.74 22.86
C TYR A 567 -4.79 -46.24 24.10
N ILE A 568 -4.17 -45.34 24.88
CA ILE A 568 -3.54 -45.68 26.16
C ILE A 568 -4.58 -46.35 27.06
N CYS A 569 -5.71 -45.68 27.28
CA CYS A 569 -6.84 -46.24 28.03
C CYS A 569 -7.28 -47.62 27.51
N GLY A 570 -7.34 -47.83 26.18
CA GLY A 570 -7.79 -49.09 25.60
C GLY A 570 -6.76 -50.23 25.63
N THR A 571 -5.46 -49.94 25.77
CA THR A 571 -4.38 -50.94 25.63
C THR A 571 -3.61 -51.19 26.90
N THR A 572 -3.41 -50.18 27.76
CA THR A 572 -2.62 -50.31 28.99
C THR A 572 -3.50 -50.60 30.21
N GLN A 573 -4.75 -50.13 30.23
CA GLN A 573 -5.69 -50.45 31.30
C GLN A 573 -6.24 -51.88 31.15
N LEU A 574 -5.89 -52.75 32.08
CA LEU A 574 -6.38 -54.12 32.10
C LEU A 574 -7.77 -54.16 32.76
N PRO A 575 -8.68 -55.06 32.32
CA PRO A 575 -9.97 -55.25 32.99
C PRO A 575 -9.83 -55.64 34.48
N THR A 576 -8.70 -56.23 34.85
CA THR A 576 -8.36 -56.61 36.23
C THR A 576 -8.03 -55.41 37.13
N ASP A 577 -7.77 -54.24 36.58
CA ASP A 577 -7.38 -53.07 37.37
C ASP A 577 -8.55 -52.50 38.18
N TYR A 578 -9.75 -52.47 37.57
CA TYR A 578 -11.00 -52.08 38.24
C TYR A 578 -11.85 -53.27 38.69
N ASN A 579 -11.47 -54.49 38.31
CA ASN A 579 -12.10 -55.72 38.75
C ASN A 579 -11.04 -56.77 39.15
N PRO A 580 -10.28 -56.51 40.24
CA PRO A 580 -9.28 -57.47 40.71
C PRO A 580 -9.97 -58.77 41.15
N PRO A 581 -9.33 -59.94 40.92
CA PRO A 581 -9.86 -61.21 41.39
C PRO A 581 -9.89 -61.26 42.93
N ASP A 582 -10.89 -61.92 43.50
CA ASP A 582 -11.07 -62.03 44.95
C ASP A 582 -9.90 -62.74 45.66
N PHE A 583 -9.18 -63.61 44.94
CA PHE A 583 -8.02 -64.35 45.42
C PHE A 583 -6.87 -64.25 44.41
N ASP A 584 -5.65 -64.10 44.90
CA ASP A 584 -4.44 -64.20 44.08
C ASP A 584 -4.20 -65.66 43.61
N ALA A 585 -3.22 -65.86 42.73
CA ALA A 585 -2.86 -67.19 42.21
C ALA A 585 -2.42 -68.19 43.31
N ASN A 586 -2.17 -67.72 44.54
CA ASN A 586 -1.77 -68.51 45.71
C ASN A 586 -2.89 -68.69 46.75
N GLY A 587 -4.12 -68.19 46.49
CA GLY A 587 -5.26 -68.29 47.41
C GLY A 587 -5.23 -67.30 48.57
N THR A 588 -4.36 -66.29 48.53
CA THR A 588 -4.30 -65.16 49.46
C THR A 588 -5.15 -64.00 48.95
N ASN A 589 -5.66 -63.16 49.85
CA ASN A 589 -6.25 -61.89 49.43
C ASN A 589 -5.16 -61.07 48.73
N PRO A 590 -5.41 -60.55 47.51
CA PRO A 590 -4.45 -59.70 46.84
C PRO A 590 -4.16 -58.48 47.71
N ASP A 591 -2.88 -58.13 47.85
CA ASP A 591 -2.48 -56.88 48.47
C ASP A 591 -3.05 -55.73 47.63
N ILE A 592 -4.04 -55.01 48.15
CA ILE A 592 -4.73 -53.95 47.41
C ILE A 592 -3.77 -52.76 47.36
N ASP A 593 -3.03 -52.65 46.26
CA ASP A 593 -2.18 -51.50 45.98
C ASP A 593 -3.03 -50.21 45.94
N ILE A 594 -2.84 -49.36 46.94
CA ILE A 594 -3.55 -48.08 47.10
C ILE A 594 -2.78 -47.02 46.33
N GLY A 595 -3.10 -46.89 45.04
CA GLY A 595 -2.50 -45.92 44.15
C GLY A 595 -3.32 -45.73 42.88
N PRO A 596 -3.03 -44.67 42.10
CA PRO A 596 -3.56 -44.55 40.75
C PRO A 596 -2.97 -45.66 39.87
N THR A 597 -3.69 -45.99 38.80
CA THR A 597 -3.26 -46.94 37.79
C THR A 597 -2.15 -46.34 36.93
N THR A 598 -1.26 -47.19 36.44
CA THR A 598 -0.17 -46.79 35.54
C THR A 598 -0.70 -46.13 34.26
N THR A 599 -1.88 -46.56 33.80
CA THR A 599 -2.62 -45.92 32.70
C THR A 599 -3.00 -44.48 33.02
N ALA A 600 -3.59 -44.22 34.19
CA ALA A 600 -4.00 -42.86 34.56
C ALA A 600 -2.79 -41.92 34.68
N GLU A 601 -1.68 -42.41 35.23
CA GLU A 601 -0.40 -41.67 35.26
C GLU A 601 0.13 -41.36 33.86
N GLN A 602 0.09 -42.34 32.94
CA GLN A 602 0.51 -42.15 31.54
C GLN A 602 -0.38 -41.13 30.80
N VAL A 603 -1.70 -41.19 30.99
CA VAL A 603 -2.64 -40.23 30.39
C VAL A 603 -2.37 -38.82 30.89
N VAL A 604 -2.22 -38.63 32.20
CA VAL A 604 -1.92 -37.31 32.76
C VAL A 604 -0.57 -36.80 32.28
N ALA A 605 0.47 -37.63 32.26
CA ALA A 605 1.79 -37.24 31.77
C ALA A 605 1.77 -36.81 30.30
N LEU A 606 1.01 -37.53 29.45
CA LEU A 606 0.83 -37.18 28.04
C LEU A 606 0.14 -35.82 27.88
N VAL A 607 -1.03 -35.65 28.48
CA VAL A 607 -1.81 -34.40 28.35
C VAL A 607 -1.07 -33.22 28.99
N GLU A 608 -0.39 -33.44 30.13
CA GLU A 608 0.43 -32.42 30.78
C GLU A 608 1.60 -31.96 29.91
N SER A 609 2.30 -32.89 29.24
CA SER A 609 3.39 -32.57 28.33
C SER A 609 2.94 -31.64 27.20
N HIS A 610 1.79 -31.95 26.59
CA HIS A 610 1.21 -31.16 25.51
C HIS A 610 0.72 -29.78 25.96
N THR A 611 0.06 -29.72 27.11
CA THR A 611 -0.45 -28.45 27.64
C THR A 611 0.68 -27.52 28.10
N LYS A 612 1.75 -28.07 28.69
CA LYS A 612 2.93 -27.27 29.07
C LYS A 612 3.66 -26.67 27.87
N MET A 613 3.66 -27.34 26.73
CA MET A 613 4.30 -26.85 25.50
C MET A 613 3.69 -25.54 24.97
N LEU A 614 2.40 -25.33 25.22
CA LEU A 614 1.67 -24.11 24.87
C LEU A 614 1.84 -22.99 25.90
N THR A 615 2.29 -23.34 27.10
CA THR A 615 2.44 -22.37 28.19
C THR A 615 3.66 -21.48 27.92
N GLY A 616 3.41 -20.23 27.53
CA GLY A 616 4.45 -19.21 27.28
C GLY A 616 4.79 -18.97 25.81
N SER A 617 4.21 -19.73 24.88
CA SER A 617 4.35 -19.55 23.43
C SER A 617 3.08 -19.04 22.76
N THR A 618 2.00 -18.83 23.51
CA THR A 618 0.68 -18.50 22.99
C THR A 618 -0.02 -17.50 23.91
N ASP A 619 -0.91 -16.68 23.35
CA ASP A 619 -1.72 -15.73 24.09
C ASP A 619 -2.57 -16.40 25.17
N LYS A 620 -2.74 -15.70 26.29
CA LYS A 620 -3.50 -16.19 27.44
C LYS A 620 -4.92 -16.61 27.08
N THR A 621 -5.61 -15.84 26.23
CA THR A 621 -6.98 -16.11 25.80
C THR A 621 -7.07 -17.41 24.99
N MET A 622 -6.15 -17.61 24.05
CA MET A 622 -6.09 -18.83 23.25
C MET A 622 -5.69 -20.04 24.11
N LEU A 623 -4.76 -19.86 25.05
CA LEU A 623 -4.37 -20.90 26.01
C LEU A 623 -5.54 -21.32 26.91
N ASP A 624 -6.34 -20.37 27.40
CA ASP A 624 -7.50 -20.65 28.25
C ASP A 624 -8.58 -21.44 27.48
N VAL A 625 -8.85 -21.08 26.22
CA VAL A 625 -9.79 -21.80 25.33
C VAL A 625 -9.26 -23.21 25.03
N PHE A 626 -7.97 -23.33 24.72
CA PHE A 626 -7.34 -24.62 24.45
C PHE A 626 -7.41 -25.55 25.67
N ASN A 627 -7.06 -25.05 26.85
CA ASN A 627 -7.12 -25.82 28.10
C ASN A 627 -8.54 -26.27 28.44
N GLN A 628 -9.52 -25.41 28.20
CA GLN A 628 -10.93 -25.76 28.37
C GLN A 628 -11.33 -26.91 27.43
N GLU A 629 -10.99 -26.82 26.14
CA GLU A 629 -11.35 -27.82 25.15
C GLU A 629 -10.65 -29.18 25.42
N VAL A 630 -9.35 -29.16 25.71
CA VAL A 630 -8.58 -30.36 26.10
C VAL A 630 -9.19 -31.02 27.33
N GLY A 631 -9.54 -30.22 28.34
CA GLY A 631 -10.16 -30.70 29.55
C GLY A 631 -11.50 -31.38 29.32
N LEU A 632 -12.39 -30.76 28.52
CA LEU A 632 -13.70 -31.31 28.20
C LEU A 632 -13.59 -32.60 27.37
N ARG A 633 -12.68 -32.66 26.39
CA ARG A 633 -12.45 -33.90 25.62
C ARG A 633 -11.81 -35.00 26.47
N LEU A 634 -10.90 -34.65 27.38
CA LEU A 634 -10.36 -35.62 28.35
C LEU A 634 -11.46 -36.17 29.26
N PHE A 635 -12.35 -35.32 29.77
CA PHE A 635 -13.51 -35.74 30.55
C PHE A 635 -14.39 -36.72 29.77
N ALA A 636 -14.69 -36.41 28.51
CA ALA A 636 -15.48 -37.29 27.64
C ALA A 636 -14.77 -38.63 27.37
N ALA A 637 -13.46 -38.61 27.10
CA ALA A 637 -12.65 -39.80 26.89
C ALA A 637 -12.62 -40.71 28.12
N VAL A 638 -12.44 -40.14 29.31
CA VAL A 638 -12.47 -40.88 30.58
C VAL A 638 -13.86 -41.45 30.84
N CYS A 639 -14.93 -40.69 30.63
CA CYS A 639 -16.31 -41.18 30.76
C CYS A 639 -16.59 -42.35 29.81
N LYS A 640 -16.16 -42.24 28.54
CA LYS A 640 -16.29 -43.29 27.53
C LYS A 640 -15.49 -44.54 27.90
N HIS A 641 -14.28 -44.37 28.44
CA HIS A 641 -13.46 -45.48 28.92
C HIS A 641 -14.12 -46.16 30.12
N LEU A 642 -14.61 -45.39 31.10
CA LEU A 642 -15.29 -45.90 32.29
C LEU A 642 -16.51 -46.74 31.93
N LYS A 643 -17.31 -46.30 30.95
CA LYS A 643 -18.45 -47.06 30.42
C LYS A 643 -18.03 -48.39 29.76
N ARG A 644 -16.77 -48.62 29.41
CA ARG A 644 -16.31 -49.91 28.85
C ARG A 644 -15.84 -50.90 29.91
N GLN A 645 -15.55 -50.42 31.12
CA GLN A 645 -14.98 -51.24 32.18
C GLN A 645 -16.06 -51.93 33.03
N ARG A 646 -15.68 -53.03 33.66
CA ARG A 646 -16.45 -53.66 34.75
C ARG A 646 -15.75 -53.34 36.05
N ILE A 647 -16.51 -52.91 37.06
CA ILE A 647 -15.94 -52.31 38.27
C ILE A 647 -16.50 -53.02 39.50
N SER A 648 -15.61 -53.60 40.29
CA SER A 648 -15.94 -54.22 41.58
C SER A 648 -15.85 -53.22 42.73
N THR A 649 -16.38 -53.58 43.90
CA THR A 649 -16.25 -52.78 45.12
C THR A 649 -14.81 -52.66 45.60
N SER A 650 -13.99 -53.70 45.43
CA SER A 650 -12.55 -53.69 45.73
C SER A 650 -11.77 -52.82 44.74
N GLY A 651 -12.07 -52.93 43.45
CA GLY A 651 -11.46 -52.11 42.40
C GLY A 651 -11.91 -50.65 42.37
N ALA A 652 -13.03 -50.31 43.04
CA ALA A 652 -13.49 -48.93 43.19
C ALA A 652 -12.46 -48.02 43.89
N ILE A 653 -11.63 -48.57 44.79
CA ILE A 653 -10.58 -47.83 45.48
C ILE A 653 -9.54 -47.29 44.48
N LYS A 654 -9.12 -48.12 43.49
CA LYS A 654 -8.20 -47.68 42.42
C LYS A 654 -8.86 -46.67 41.49
N LEU A 655 -10.13 -46.88 41.13
CA LEU A 655 -10.88 -45.92 40.32
C LEU A 655 -10.95 -44.54 40.99
N ILE A 656 -11.22 -44.48 42.29
CA ILE A 656 -11.26 -43.22 43.05
C ILE A 656 -9.88 -42.53 43.04
N SER A 657 -8.80 -43.31 43.18
CA SER A 657 -7.43 -42.78 43.06
C SER A 657 -7.16 -42.18 41.67
N ASP A 658 -7.60 -42.81 40.59
CA ASP A 658 -7.49 -42.28 39.23
C ASP A 658 -8.27 -40.99 39.05
N MET A 659 -9.52 -40.94 39.52
CA MET A 659 -10.34 -39.72 39.44
C MET A 659 -9.76 -38.57 40.28
N ASN A 660 -9.14 -38.88 41.42
CA ASN A 660 -8.40 -37.89 42.20
C ASN A 660 -7.17 -37.38 41.43
N LEU A 661 -6.42 -38.25 40.75
CA LEU A 661 -5.27 -37.87 39.95
C LEU A 661 -5.68 -36.92 38.81
N TYR A 662 -6.72 -37.28 38.04
CA TYR A 662 -7.27 -36.40 37.00
C TYR A 662 -7.72 -35.05 37.56
N PHE A 663 -8.43 -35.03 38.69
CA PHE A 663 -8.85 -33.78 39.32
C PHE A 663 -7.68 -32.89 39.77
N VAL A 664 -6.64 -33.48 40.37
CA VAL A 664 -5.43 -32.75 40.78
C VAL A 664 -4.75 -32.13 39.57
N TYR A 665 -4.63 -32.88 38.46
CA TYR A 665 -4.09 -32.37 37.21
C TYR A 665 -4.93 -31.20 36.67
N ILE A 666 -6.25 -31.37 36.54
CA ILE A 666 -7.14 -30.32 36.01
C ILE A 666 -7.11 -29.05 36.86
N LYS A 667 -6.95 -29.18 38.18
CA LYS A 667 -6.75 -28.03 39.07
C LYS A 667 -5.51 -27.20 38.71
N THR A 668 -4.48 -27.81 38.13
CA THR A 668 -3.28 -27.08 37.66
C THR A 668 -3.56 -26.19 36.46
N LEU A 669 -4.57 -26.50 35.64
CA LEU A 669 -4.98 -25.71 34.46
C LEU A 669 -5.70 -24.41 34.83
N ARG A 670 -6.07 -24.22 36.11
CA ARG A 670 -6.70 -23.01 36.67
C ARG A 670 -8.02 -22.59 36.00
N ASN A 671 -8.78 -23.55 35.48
CA ASN A 671 -10.11 -23.29 34.93
C ASN A 671 -11.19 -23.76 35.91
N ALA A 672 -12.04 -22.83 36.38
CA ALA A 672 -13.05 -23.09 37.40
C ALA A 672 -14.19 -23.96 36.87
N ASP A 673 -14.69 -23.67 35.68
CA ASP A 673 -15.82 -24.39 35.07
C ASP A 673 -15.43 -25.86 34.82
N LEU A 674 -14.22 -26.09 34.31
CA LEU A 674 -13.70 -27.44 34.08
C LEU A 674 -13.54 -28.24 35.38
N LEU A 675 -13.20 -27.58 36.48
CA LEU A 675 -13.02 -28.24 37.79
C LEU A 675 -14.33 -28.87 38.28
N GLU A 676 -15.49 -28.28 37.95
CA GLU A 676 -16.80 -28.81 38.32
C GLU A 676 -17.06 -30.17 37.67
N TYR A 677 -16.71 -30.33 36.39
CA TYR A 677 -16.82 -31.62 35.66
C TYR A 677 -16.04 -32.74 36.36
N PHE A 678 -14.78 -32.48 36.72
CA PHE A 678 -13.95 -33.48 37.39
C PHE A 678 -14.33 -33.68 38.87
N LYS A 679 -14.96 -32.69 39.51
CA LYS A 679 -15.58 -32.87 40.83
C LYS A 679 -16.78 -33.82 40.73
N ALA A 680 -17.65 -33.65 39.75
CA ALA A 680 -18.77 -34.56 39.49
C ALA A 680 -18.27 -35.99 39.18
N LEU A 681 -17.19 -36.12 38.40
CA LEU A 681 -16.58 -37.42 38.10
C LEU A 681 -16.01 -38.12 39.34
N ARG A 682 -15.40 -37.36 40.28
CA ARG A 682 -14.97 -37.89 41.58
C ARG A 682 -16.14 -38.35 42.43
N GLU A 683 -17.22 -37.58 42.50
CA GLU A 683 -18.44 -37.99 43.22
C GLU A 683 -19.06 -39.24 42.57
N LEU A 684 -19.09 -39.32 41.24
CA LEU A 684 -19.58 -40.49 40.49
C LEU A 684 -18.80 -41.76 40.83
N SER A 685 -17.47 -41.66 40.96
CA SER A 685 -16.62 -42.82 41.29
C SER A 685 -16.93 -43.45 42.66
N GLN A 686 -17.51 -42.68 43.59
CA GLN A 686 -17.89 -43.18 44.92
C GLN A 686 -19.06 -44.17 44.88
N ILE A 687 -19.90 -44.13 43.83
CA ILE A 687 -21.03 -45.06 43.66
C ILE A 687 -20.53 -46.51 43.66
N TYR A 688 -19.35 -46.78 43.09
CA TYR A 688 -18.79 -48.12 43.00
C TYR A 688 -18.28 -48.67 44.33
N LEU A 689 -18.06 -47.82 45.34
CA LEU A 689 -17.62 -48.22 46.67
C LEU A 689 -18.79 -48.67 47.59
N ILE A 690 -20.03 -48.30 47.24
CA ILE A 690 -21.21 -48.65 48.05
C ILE A 690 -21.39 -50.17 48.05
N SER A 691 -21.49 -50.77 49.23
CA SER A 691 -21.70 -52.21 49.38
C SER A 691 -23.08 -52.63 48.84
N PRO A 692 -23.21 -53.84 48.24
CA PRO A 692 -24.49 -54.34 47.70
C PRO A 692 -25.63 -54.36 48.73
N GLY A 693 -25.32 -54.47 50.02
CA GLY A 693 -26.32 -54.42 51.10
C GLY A 693 -27.01 -53.05 51.28
N HIS A 694 -26.46 -51.99 50.71
CA HIS A 694 -26.93 -50.60 50.85
C HIS A 694 -27.55 -50.07 49.54
N ALA A 695 -28.32 -50.91 48.84
CA ALA A 695 -28.99 -50.58 47.58
C ALA A 695 -29.86 -49.31 47.65
N LYS A 696 -30.47 -49.03 48.81
CA LYS A 696 -31.27 -47.80 49.04
C LYS A 696 -30.42 -46.54 49.02
N GLU A 697 -29.22 -46.57 49.61
CA GLU A 697 -28.28 -45.44 49.58
C GLU A 697 -27.78 -45.21 48.16
N MET A 698 -27.46 -46.29 47.43
CA MET A 698 -27.09 -46.18 46.03
C MET A 698 -28.19 -45.55 45.17
N ALA A 699 -29.46 -45.94 45.37
CA ALA A 699 -30.61 -45.33 44.69
C ALA A 699 -30.74 -43.83 45.00
N THR A 700 -30.53 -43.41 46.25
CA THR A 700 -30.56 -41.99 46.61
C THR A 700 -29.45 -41.20 45.93
N VAL A 701 -28.25 -41.77 45.82
CA VAL A 701 -27.11 -41.11 45.15
C VAL A 701 -27.33 -40.99 43.64
N ILE A 702 -27.92 -42.00 43.00
CA ILE A 702 -28.23 -41.96 41.56
C ILE A 702 -29.34 -40.93 41.26
N ALA A 703 -30.33 -40.81 42.15
CA ALA A 703 -31.44 -39.87 41.99
C ALA A 703 -31.08 -38.41 42.33
N ASP A 704 -29.99 -38.19 43.07
CA ASP A 704 -29.53 -36.87 43.51
C ASP A 704 -28.71 -36.17 42.41
N GLY A 705 -29.39 -35.43 41.54
CA GLY A 705 -28.75 -34.65 40.47
C GLY A 705 -27.96 -33.43 40.97
N ASP A 706 -28.33 -32.87 42.14
CA ASP A 706 -27.66 -31.70 42.71
C ASP A 706 -26.25 -32.06 43.20
N ARG A 707 -26.05 -33.31 43.64
CA ARG A 707 -24.74 -33.84 44.03
C ARG A 707 -23.69 -33.75 42.92
N PHE A 708 -24.11 -33.85 41.66
CA PHE A 708 -23.23 -33.77 40.48
C PHE A 708 -23.17 -32.37 39.87
N GLY A 709 -23.69 -31.34 40.54
CA GLY A 709 -23.67 -29.95 40.04
C GLY A 709 -24.43 -29.75 38.72
N GLY A 710 -25.39 -30.63 38.41
CA GLY A 710 -26.14 -30.60 37.15
C GLY A 710 -25.37 -31.10 35.91
N ILE A 711 -24.15 -31.62 36.08
CA ILE A 711 -23.31 -32.14 34.97
C ILE A 711 -23.81 -33.50 34.47
N PHE A 712 -24.20 -34.38 35.38
CA PHE A 712 -24.79 -35.67 35.05
C PHE A 712 -26.27 -35.69 35.38
N ARG A 713 -27.08 -36.20 34.44
CA ARG A 713 -28.49 -36.53 34.70
C ARG A 713 -28.59 -37.88 35.41
N ALA A 714 -29.68 -38.09 36.15
CA ALA A 714 -29.92 -39.37 36.84
C ALA A 714 -29.89 -40.58 35.88
N GLU A 715 -30.33 -40.41 34.63
CA GLU A 715 -30.25 -41.47 33.62
C GLU A 715 -28.79 -41.82 33.27
N GLU A 716 -27.92 -40.82 33.13
CA GLU A 716 -26.51 -41.02 32.81
C GLU A 716 -25.78 -41.68 33.99
N VAL A 717 -26.07 -41.25 35.22
CA VAL A 717 -25.51 -41.85 36.44
C VAL A 717 -25.94 -43.31 36.57
N TYR A 718 -27.20 -43.62 36.21
CA TYR A 718 -27.69 -44.99 36.16
C TYR A 718 -26.89 -45.83 35.15
N GLU A 719 -26.61 -45.33 33.93
CA GLU A 719 -25.78 -46.04 32.94
C GLU A 719 -24.38 -46.36 33.47
N PHE A 720 -23.78 -45.48 34.27
CA PHE A 720 -22.52 -45.75 34.93
C PHE A 720 -22.68 -46.83 36.01
N ALA A 721 -23.72 -46.76 36.84
CA ALA A 721 -24.00 -47.77 37.85
C ALA A 721 -24.18 -49.19 37.26
N GLU A 722 -24.71 -49.31 36.03
CA GLU A 722 -24.81 -50.60 35.32
C GLU A 722 -23.46 -51.31 35.09
N ARG A 723 -22.36 -50.57 35.16
CA ARG A 723 -21.00 -51.09 34.95
C ARG A 723 -20.42 -51.75 36.18
N ARG A 724 -21.11 -51.68 37.32
CA ARG A 724 -20.76 -52.47 38.50
C ARG A 724 -20.72 -53.97 38.19
N ALA A 725 -19.77 -54.67 38.78
CA ALA A 725 -19.59 -56.11 38.62
C ALA A 725 -20.78 -56.89 39.22
N ASP A 726 -21.34 -56.41 40.33
CA ASP A 726 -22.48 -56.97 41.05
C ASP A 726 -23.83 -56.41 40.61
N TRP A 727 -23.89 -55.62 39.53
CA TRP A 727 -25.09 -54.87 39.12
C TRP A 727 -26.34 -55.74 39.02
N TYR A 728 -26.26 -56.91 38.37
CA TYR A 728 -27.42 -57.79 38.19
C TYR A 728 -28.03 -58.29 39.51
N THR A 729 -27.23 -58.35 40.57
CA THR A 729 -27.69 -58.74 41.90
C THR A 729 -28.41 -57.58 42.59
N VAL A 730 -27.88 -56.36 42.46
CA VAL A 730 -28.34 -55.17 43.20
C VAL A 730 -29.43 -54.39 42.43
N LYS A 731 -29.53 -54.60 41.12
CA LYS A 731 -30.43 -53.88 40.19
C LYS A 731 -31.86 -53.80 40.69
N LYS A 732 -32.44 -54.94 41.09
CA LYS A 732 -33.86 -55.01 41.51
C LYS A 732 -34.12 -54.14 42.74
N ASP A 733 -33.22 -54.16 43.71
CA ASP A 733 -33.38 -53.42 44.96
C ASP A 733 -33.16 -51.91 44.76
N VAL A 734 -32.29 -51.55 43.82
CA VAL A 734 -32.04 -50.15 43.42
C VAL A 734 -33.22 -49.59 42.65
N GLU A 735 -33.72 -50.31 41.64
CA GLU A 735 -34.89 -49.89 40.85
C GLU A 735 -36.14 -49.79 41.72
N ARG A 736 -36.31 -50.71 42.68
CA ARG A 736 -37.37 -50.64 43.67
C ARG A 736 -37.26 -49.37 44.53
N ALA A 737 -36.06 -49.00 44.95
CA ALA A 737 -35.82 -47.80 45.75
C ALA A 737 -35.90 -46.49 44.94
N MET A 738 -35.52 -46.50 43.65
CA MET A 738 -35.57 -45.33 42.76
C MET A 738 -36.97 -45.05 42.22
N TYR A 739 -37.68 -46.08 41.73
CA TYR A 739 -38.96 -45.94 41.03
C TYR A 739 -40.17 -46.36 41.88
N GLY A 740 -39.97 -46.87 43.09
CA GLY A 740 -41.05 -47.32 43.98
C GLY A 740 -41.76 -48.60 43.50
N ILE A 741 -41.14 -49.37 42.61
CA ILE A 741 -41.72 -50.61 42.06
C ILE A 741 -41.80 -51.66 43.20
N GLY A 742 -43.00 -51.83 43.76
CA GLY A 742 -43.27 -52.71 44.90
C GLY A 742 -43.51 -51.98 46.23
N CYS A 743 -43.89 -50.70 46.22
CA CYS A 743 -44.60 -50.07 47.32
C CYS A 743 -46.06 -50.56 47.33
N GLU A 744 -46.37 -51.60 48.09
CA GLU A 744 -47.74 -51.81 48.55
C GLU A 744 -48.04 -50.73 49.59
N VAL A 745 -49.06 -49.92 49.30
CA VAL A 745 -49.63 -48.96 50.27
C VAL A 745 -50.15 -49.78 51.44
N MET A 746 -49.51 -49.67 52.61
CA MET A 746 -50.08 -50.15 53.88
C MET A 746 -51.10 -49.16 54.42
#